data_AF-A0ABD3MKT7-F1
#
_entry.id   AF-A0ABD3MKT7-F1
#
_cell.length_a   1.000
_cell.length_b   1.000
_cell.length_c   1.000
_cell.angle_alpha   90.00
_cell.angle_beta   90.00
_cell.angle_gamma   90.00
#
_symmetry.space_group_name_H-M   'P 1'
#
loop_
_entity.id
_entity.type
_entity.pdbx_description
1 polymer ?
#
loop_
_entity_poly.entity_id
_entity_poly.type
_entity_poly.pdbx_seq_one_letter_code
_entity_poly.pdbx_strand_id
1 'polypeptide(L)'
;MSTGGACASPNCTNVVSKRLACPKCIQLGLPPAYYCGQECFKSNYSQHKAIHTLAKQMGGAAKHRKTPPDGITCPTDAPAETKLSLPTWAEYYNFTGSLRPTLLSPTRPITNPNVRKPDYATHFSGVSESEQKDRASNNSIRVYGPEELEGECNLRYACKMGREVLDEGGKALRVGVTTDEIDRVVHEACMERECYPSPLNYYNFPKSVCTSVNEVICHGIPDYREVQDGDIVNIDVTTYSRGGYHGDLNETFCVGKVDEEGRKVVETAFNCLSSALAMVKPGTLYRDLGTAIHKVAQQNNCSVVRTYCGHGIGSLFHTAPNVPHYHKNKAKGVMKEGHVFTVEPMINLGSCNDTTWDDNWTAVTADGKRSAQFEHTVLVTKDGCEILTARENEPVMKWDPDLVQRASNLGILHLNNPSSLNALTLDMIRSMTATLQQWSNTGIRATMMDAAPYERNGKIKPAFCAGGDVKAVYLAGKSDNKALTADFFREEYKLNHMIATQQVPQLSIWDGVVMGGGVGLSVHGKYRVATENTLFAMPECKIGLFPDVGGSWWIPRLKLYQHQSCVGGVGNYLALTGARLKAEDLMYSGIATHYVKSERLEELKRALIESTDDSSSTDCVASVLMSFHDLTINTDEAFLSKHKREIDDAFHDKETVEDIISALKSMDTSFAQSTLETLNQMSPTSLKVTLEGLKRASKLNNIGECLAMEYRIVQACMKEGSDFYEGIRAALVDKDGEPKWSPVSLEEVSIDIVESYFEDLGEDELHLDTVTSSKL
;
A
#
# COMPACT_ATOMS: atom_id res chain seq x y z
N MET A 1 -31.39 -17.34 49.38
CA MET A 1 -32.06 -18.52 48.80
C MET A 1 -31.26 -18.94 47.57
N SER A 2 -30.91 -20.21 47.45
CA SER A 2 -29.97 -20.74 46.45
C SER A 2 -30.50 -20.68 45.02
N THR A 3 -29.85 -19.91 44.13
CA THR A 3 -30.11 -19.92 42.69
C THR A 3 -29.52 -21.18 42.05
N GLY A 4 -30.30 -22.26 41.98
CA GLY A 4 -29.97 -23.42 41.15
C GLY A 4 -30.22 -23.11 39.68
N GLY A 5 -29.31 -23.51 38.78
CA GLY A 5 -29.46 -23.31 37.34
C GLY A 5 -30.53 -24.22 36.72
N ALA A 6 -30.93 -23.95 35.48
CA ALA A 6 -31.83 -24.81 34.71
C ALA A 6 -31.09 -26.02 34.11
N CYS A 7 -31.80 -27.14 33.96
CA CYS A 7 -31.26 -28.35 33.30
C CYS A 7 -31.00 -28.10 31.80
N ALA A 8 -29.89 -28.60 31.28
CA ALA A 8 -29.50 -28.42 29.88
C ALA A 8 -30.26 -29.31 28.87
N SER A 9 -31.17 -30.17 29.34
CA SER A 9 -31.99 -31.02 28.47
C SER A 9 -33.15 -30.22 27.88
N PRO A 10 -33.34 -30.21 26.54
CA PRO A 10 -34.51 -29.60 25.92
C PRO A 10 -35.76 -30.27 26.50
N ASN A 11 -36.69 -29.47 27.05
CA ASN A 11 -37.93 -29.90 27.71
C ASN A 11 -37.81 -30.39 29.17
N CYS A 12 -36.67 -30.20 29.83
CA CYS A 12 -36.54 -30.46 31.27
C CYS A 12 -36.61 -29.17 32.09
N THR A 13 -37.65 -29.01 32.92
CA THR A 13 -37.85 -27.81 33.78
C THR A 13 -37.23 -27.95 35.17
N ASN A 14 -36.60 -29.09 35.47
CA ASN A 14 -36.01 -29.35 36.78
C ASN A 14 -34.79 -28.47 37.04
N VAL A 15 -34.66 -27.98 38.27
CA VAL A 15 -33.52 -27.18 38.75
C VAL A 15 -32.36 -28.10 39.12
N VAL A 16 -31.13 -27.75 38.72
CA VAL A 16 -29.93 -28.55 39.01
C VAL A 16 -29.29 -28.21 40.35
N SER A 17 -29.14 -29.22 41.20
CA SER A 17 -28.35 -29.17 42.44
C SER A 17 -26.88 -29.58 42.18
N LYS A 18 -26.20 -28.81 41.32
CA LYS A 18 -24.73 -28.70 41.19
C LYS A 18 -23.87 -29.99 41.27
N ARG A 19 -24.18 -31.12 40.60
CA ARG A 19 -23.19 -32.24 40.52
C ARG A 19 -23.04 -32.99 39.20
N LEU A 20 -24.01 -32.96 38.28
CA LEU A 20 -23.89 -33.71 37.02
C LEU A 20 -23.66 -32.78 35.82
N ALA A 21 -22.40 -32.42 35.60
CA ALA A 21 -21.96 -31.66 34.42
C ALA A 21 -21.49 -32.59 33.29
N CYS A 22 -21.66 -32.17 32.04
CA CYS A 22 -21.09 -32.91 30.91
C CYS A 22 -19.54 -32.84 30.96
N PRO A 23 -18.83 -33.98 31.09
CA PRO A 23 -17.38 -33.98 31.19
C PRO A 23 -16.70 -33.53 29.89
N LYS A 24 -17.36 -33.69 28.73
CA LYS A 24 -16.80 -33.28 27.43
C LYS A 24 -16.87 -31.77 27.21
N CYS A 25 -17.91 -31.09 27.69
CA CYS A 25 -17.96 -29.61 27.73
C CYS A 25 -16.79 -29.06 28.53
N ILE A 26 -16.54 -29.63 29.72
CA ILE A 26 -15.43 -29.22 30.59
C ILE A 26 -14.08 -29.49 29.90
N GLN A 27 -13.90 -30.67 29.29
CA GLN A 27 -12.67 -31.01 28.56
C GLN A 27 -12.40 -30.07 27.37
N LEU A 28 -13.45 -29.60 26.69
CA LEU A 28 -13.36 -28.72 25.53
C LEU A 28 -13.35 -27.22 25.89
N GLY A 29 -13.37 -26.86 27.18
CA GLY A 29 -13.39 -25.46 27.64
C GLY A 29 -14.70 -24.72 27.37
N LEU A 30 -15.80 -25.43 27.11
CA LEU A 30 -17.12 -24.87 26.91
C LEU A 30 -17.82 -24.60 28.26
N PRO A 31 -18.82 -23.69 28.32
CA PRO A 31 -19.67 -23.55 29.50
C PRO A 31 -20.23 -24.91 29.94
N PRO A 32 -20.09 -25.31 31.22
CA PRO A 32 -20.53 -26.63 31.67
C PRO A 32 -22.05 -26.76 31.59
N ALA A 33 -22.53 -27.71 30.78
CA ALA A 33 -23.93 -28.08 30.74
C ALA A 33 -24.28 -29.02 31.91
N TYR A 34 -25.21 -28.61 32.77
CA TYR A 34 -25.64 -29.36 33.95
C TYR A 34 -26.97 -30.07 33.72
N TYR A 35 -27.09 -31.30 34.21
CA TYR A 35 -28.29 -32.13 34.08
C TYR A 35 -28.87 -32.50 35.44
N CYS A 36 -30.19 -32.52 35.56
CA CYS A 36 -30.87 -32.78 36.83
C CYS A 36 -30.71 -34.22 37.34
N GLY A 37 -30.27 -35.16 36.49
CA GLY A 37 -30.02 -36.54 36.86
C GLY A 37 -29.42 -37.37 35.72
N GLN A 38 -28.92 -38.57 36.05
CA GLN A 38 -28.18 -39.43 35.13
C GLN A 38 -29.03 -39.90 33.93
N GLU A 39 -30.32 -40.17 34.14
CA GLU A 39 -31.22 -40.54 33.05
C GLU A 39 -31.47 -39.37 32.09
N CYS A 40 -31.70 -38.17 32.62
CA CYS A 40 -31.87 -36.96 31.82
C CYS A 40 -30.63 -36.66 30.96
N PHE A 41 -29.43 -36.87 31.52
CA PHE A 41 -28.17 -36.80 30.77
C PHE A 41 -28.11 -37.86 29.66
N LYS A 42 -28.35 -39.14 29.97
CA LYS A 42 -28.24 -40.24 28.99
C LYS A 42 -29.21 -40.09 27.82
N SER A 43 -30.47 -39.75 28.09
CA SER A 43 -31.52 -39.63 27.08
C SER A 43 -31.32 -38.46 26.12
N ASN A 44 -30.58 -37.43 26.52
CA ASN A 44 -30.36 -36.21 25.73
C ASN A 44 -28.91 -36.06 25.25
N TYR A 45 -28.02 -36.98 25.62
CA TYR A 45 -26.60 -36.91 25.27
C TYR A 45 -26.37 -36.97 23.74
N SER A 46 -27.21 -37.70 23.01
CA SER A 46 -27.11 -37.82 21.54
C SER A 46 -27.38 -36.51 20.81
N GLN A 47 -28.26 -35.66 21.31
CA GLN A 47 -28.48 -34.29 20.80
C GLN A 47 -27.41 -33.33 21.33
N HIS A 48 -27.10 -33.39 22.63
CA HIS A 48 -26.13 -32.49 23.25
C HIS A 48 -24.71 -32.62 22.65
N LYS A 49 -24.29 -33.83 22.26
CA LYS A 49 -22.95 -34.04 21.66
C LYS A 49 -22.75 -33.31 20.34
N ALA A 50 -23.81 -32.85 19.65
CA ALA A 50 -23.70 -32.03 18.45
C ALA A 50 -22.94 -30.71 18.72
N ILE A 51 -23.13 -30.13 19.92
CA ILE A 51 -22.42 -28.93 20.36
C ILE A 51 -20.91 -29.20 20.50
N HIS A 52 -20.52 -30.39 20.94
CA HIS A 52 -19.10 -30.79 21.00
C HIS A 52 -18.50 -30.95 19.60
N THR A 53 -19.26 -31.47 18.64
CA THR A 53 -18.81 -31.61 17.25
C THR A 53 -18.61 -30.23 16.61
N LEU A 54 -19.56 -29.31 16.80
CA LEU A 54 -19.46 -27.91 16.37
C LEU A 54 -18.26 -27.19 17.01
N ALA A 55 -18.07 -27.32 18.34
CA ALA A 55 -16.93 -26.72 19.03
C ALA A 55 -15.56 -27.26 18.57
N LYS A 56 -15.52 -28.52 18.13
CA LYS A 56 -14.30 -29.15 17.59
C LYS A 56 -14.03 -28.73 16.13
N GLN A 57 -15.07 -28.37 15.38
CA GLN A 57 -14.98 -27.86 14.01
C GLN A 57 -14.67 -26.35 13.96
N MET A 58 -15.14 -25.58 14.96
CA MET A 58 -14.93 -24.13 15.06
C MET A 58 -13.64 -23.73 15.79
N GLY A 59 -12.76 -24.69 16.13
CA GLY A 59 -11.47 -24.38 16.75
C GLY A 59 -11.56 -23.55 18.02
N GLY A 60 -12.17 -24.09 19.08
CA GLY A 60 -11.97 -23.65 20.48
C GLY A 60 -12.13 -22.15 20.77
N ALA A 61 -13.28 -21.78 21.34
CA ALA A 61 -13.63 -20.45 21.82
C ALA A 61 -12.45 -19.63 22.37
N ALA A 62 -12.26 -18.43 21.80
CA ALA A 62 -11.39 -17.39 22.33
C ALA A 62 -11.67 -17.22 23.82
N LYS A 63 -10.67 -17.52 24.65
CA LYS A 63 -10.72 -17.21 26.08
C LYS A 63 -10.76 -15.69 26.20
N HIS A 64 -11.83 -15.15 26.77
CA HIS A 64 -11.78 -13.80 27.37
C HIS A 64 -10.55 -13.74 28.29
N ARG A 65 -9.53 -13.00 27.88
CA ARG A 65 -8.32 -12.77 28.67
C ARG A 65 -8.74 -11.85 29.82
N LYS A 66 -8.74 -12.39 31.05
CA LYS A 66 -8.89 -11.58 32.28
C LYS A 66 -7.61 -10.83 32.67
N THR A 67 -6.58 -10.90 31.83
CA THR A 67 -5.27 -10.28 32.02
C THR A 67 -4.73 -9.85 30.65
N PRO A 68 -4.13 -8.65 30.54
CA PRO A 68 -3.52 -8.17 29.29
C PRO A 68 -2.47 -9.15 28.73
N PRO A 69 -2.20 -9.15 27.41
CA PRO A 69 -1.02 -9.79 26.84
C PRO A 69 0.27 -9.26 27.47
N ASP A 70 1.29 -10.12 27.57
CA ASP A 70 2.58 -9.83 28.20
C ASP A 70 3.19 -8.51 27.70
N GLY A 71 3.46 -7.58 28.63
CA GLY A 71 4.04 -6.25 28.35
C GLY A 71 3.41 -5.11 29.14
N ILE A 72 2.15 -5.25 29.57
CA ILE A 72 1.50 -4.30 30.48
C ILE A 72 1.39 -4.94 31.87
N THR A 73 2.36 -4.67 32.74
CA THR A 73 2.15 -4.87 34.18
C THR A 73 1.15 -3.81 34.63
N CYS A 74 -0.12 -4.18 34.80
CA CYS A 74 -0.97 -3.45 35.72
C CYS A 74 -0.30 -3.57 37.09
N PRO A 75 0.20 -2.47 37.70
CA PRO A 75 0.73 -2.56 39.04
C PRO A 75 -0.46 -2.97 39.91
N THR A 76 -0.38 -4.13 40.54
CA THR A 76 -1.33 -4.55 41.57
C THR A 76 -1.36 -3.58 42.75
N ASP A 77 -0.48 -2.58 42.75
CA ASP A 77 -0.33 -1.49 43.72
C ASP A 77 -0.77 -0.11 43.19
N ALA A 78 -1.39 -0.04 42.01
CA ALA A 78 -1.91 1.23 41.49
C ALA A 78 -3.05 1.74 42.40
N PRO A 79 -3.11 3.06 42.74
CA PRO A 79 -4.16 3.63 43.58
C PRO A 79 -5.54 3.21 43.09
N ALA A 80 -6.52 3.02 43.98
CA ALA A 80 -7.86 2.56 43.63
C ALA A 80 -8.54 3.37 42.50
N GLU A 81 -8.10 4.61 42.31
CA GLU A 81 -8.49 5.60 41.30
C GLU A 81 -7.98 5.30 39.88
N THR A 82 -7.02 4.38 39.70
CA THR A 82 -6.41 4.00 38.41
C THR A 82 -6.78 2.59 37.96
N LYS A 83 -7.75 1.95 38.63
CA LYS A 83 -8.26 0.64 38.21
C LYS A 83 -9.09 0.80 36.95
N LEU A 84 -8.56 0.31 35.84
CA LEU A 84 -9.33 0.06 34.62
C LEU A 84 -10.54 -0.81 34.97
N SER A 85 -11.74 -0.27 34.84
CA SER A 85 -13.00 -1.01 35.01
C SER A 85 -13.94 -0.72 33.85
N LEU A 86 -14.69 -1.74 33.44
CA LEU A 86 -15.78 -1.55 32.48
C LEU A 86 -16.79 -0.53 33.02
N PRO A 87 -17.41 0.30 32.15
CA PRO A 87 -18.48 1.18 32.60
C PRO A 87 -19.61 0.36 33.24
N THR A 88 -20.03 0.74 34.44
CA THR A 88 -21.06 -0.01 35.20
C THR A 88 -22.41 -0.03 34.49
N TRP A 89 -22.71 1.00 33.68
CA TRP A 89 -23.93 1.06 32.87
C TRP A 89 -23.95 -0.03 31.79
N ALA A 90 -22.78 -0.46 31.29
CA ALA A 90 -22.68 -1.39 30.17
C ALA A 90 -23.25 -2.79 30.46
N GLU A 91 -23.32 -3.20 31.73
CA GLU A 91 -23.93 -4.48 32.13
C GLU A 91 -25.44 -4.51 31.89
N TYR A 92 -26.10 -3.34 31.97
CA TYR A 92 -27.56 -3.22 31.92
C TYR A 92 -28.07 -2.49 30.67
N TYR A 93 -27.15 -2.01 29.82
CA TYR A 93 -27.49 -1.29 28.61
C TYR A 93 -27.90 -2.23 27.46
N ASN A 94 -28.95 -1.83 26.75
CA ASN A 94 -29.46 -2.59 25.63
C ASN A 94 -28.83 -2.12 24.31
N PHE A 95 -27.72 -2.75 23.94
CA PHE A 95 -26.99 -2.42 22.72
C PHE A 95 -27.78 -2.78 21.45
N THR A 96 -27.78 -1.87 20.48
CA THR A 96 -28.40 -2.07 19.16
C THR A 96 -27.59 -3.01 18.27
N GLY A 97 -26.26 -2.97 18.39
CA GLY A 97 -25.31 -3.78 17.62
C GLY A 97 -24.48 -4.77 18.45
N SER A 98 -23.38 -5.22 17.85
CA SER A 98 -22.46 -6.22 18.43
C SER A 98 -21.34 -5.62 19.27
N LEU A 99 -21.06 -4.32 19.10
CA LEU A 99 -20.02 -3.61 19.83
C LEU A 99 -20.36 -3.45 21.30
N ARG A 100 -19.32 -3.50 22.13
CA ARG A 100 -19.40 -3.30 23.57
C ARG A 100 -18.25 -2.39 24.00
N PRO A 101 -18.47 -1.45 24.93
CA PRO A 101 -17.39 -0.68 25.51
C PRO A 101 -16.46 -1.60 26.28
N THR A 102 -15.20 -1.22 26.33
CA THR A 102 -14.15 -1.92 27.06
C THR A 102 -13.59 -1.01 28.15
N LEU A 103 -12.38 -1.32 28.62
CA LEU A 103 -11.73 -0.55 29.66
C LEU A 103 -11.38 0.83 29.10
N LEU A 104 -11.58 1.87 29.90
CA LEU A 104 -11.17 3.23 29.55
C LEU A 104 -9.87 3.57 30.27
N SER A 105 -8.83 3.97 29.53
CA SER A 105 -7.65 4.57 30.15
C SER A 105 -7.97 5.99 30.66
N PRO A 106 -7.22 6.52 31.64
CA PRO A 106 -7.38 7.89 32.11
C PRO A 106 -7.22 8.94 30.99
N THR A 107 -7.80 10.11 31.19
CA THR A 107 -7.60 11.27 30.31
C THR A 107 -6.12 11.65 30.25
N ARG A 108 -5.61 11.86 29.04
CA ARG A 108 -4.20 12.19 28.81
C ARG A 108 -3.91 13.65 29.15
N PRO A 109 -2.86 13.96 29.94
CA PRO A 109 -2.54 15.33 30.30
C PRO A 109 -1.91 16.06 29.13
N ILE A 110 -2.23 17.35 28.97
CA ILE A 110 -1.50 18.24 28.06
C ILE A 110 -0.10 18.50 28.64
N THR A 111 0.91 17.87 28.06
CA THR A 111 2.29 17.89 28.56
C THR A 111 3.13 19.04 28.01
N ASN A 112 2.82 19.52 26.80
CA ASN A 112 3.55 20.61 26.16
C ASN A 112 3.01 21.98 26.64
N PRO A 113 3.81 22.82 27.33
CA PRO A 113 3.37 24.12 27.83
C PRO A 113 3.10 25.15 26.74
N ASN A 114 3.60 24.95 25.51
CA ASN A 114 3.37 25.85 24.37
C ASN A 114 1.99 25.63 23.72
N VAL A 115 1.28 24.56 24.08
CA VAL A 115 -0.05 24.26 23.54
C VAL A 115 -1.05 25.28 24.07
N ARG A 116 -1.58 26.10 23.16
CA ARG A 116 -2.68 27.02 23.47
C ARG A 116 -3.96 26.22 23.72
N LYS A 117 -4.68 26.56 24.79
CA LYS A 117 -5.91 25.88 25.20
C LYS A 117 -7.15 26.72 24.85
N PRO A 118 -8.23 26.12 24.32
CA PRO A 118 -9.52 26.78 24.20
C PRO A 118 -10.16 26.98 25.59
N ASP A 119 -11.24 27.78 25.67
CA ASP A 119 -11.86 28.17 26.95
C ASP A 119 -12.45 26.99 27.74
N TYR A 120 -12.97 25.98 27.03
CA TYR A 120 -13.54 24.79 27.64
C TYR A 120 -12.49 23.79 28.16
N ALA A 121 -11.23 23.88 27.74
CA ALA A 121 -10.19 22.89 28.07
C ALA A 121 -9.93 22.74 29.57
N THR A 122 -10.23 23.78 30.35
CA THR A 122 -10.11 23.79 31.82
C THR A 122 -11.45 24.01 32.52
N HIS A 123 -12.55 24.07 31.77
CA HIS A 123 -13.88 24.24 32.34
C HIS A 123 -14.34 22.92 32.98
N PHE A 124 -14.88 22.99 34.22
CA PHE A 124 -15.24 21.79 35.00
C PHE A 124 -16.30 20.90 34.35
N SER A 125 -17.13 21.47 33.48
CA SER A 125 -18.13 20.75 32.69
C SER A 125 -17.83 20.75 31.19
N GLY A 126 -16.64 21.20 30.78
CA GLY A 126 -16.26 21.22 29.37
C GLY A 126 -17.05 22.19 28.48
N VAL A 127 -17.78 23.13 29.06
CA VAL A 127 -18.63 24.06 28.31
C VAL A 127 -17.79 25.20 27.75
N SER A 128 -17.98 25.52 26.47
CA SER A 128 -17.42 26.72 25.85
C SER A 128 -18.33 27.93 26.10
N GLU A 129 -17.89 28.85 26.95
CA GLU A 129 -18.63 30.09 27.20
C GLU A 129 -18.62 31.01 25.97
N SER A 130 -17.53 31.01 25.21
CA SER A 130 -17.38 31.80 23.99
C SER A 130 -18.38 31.38 22.91
N GLU A 131 -18.60 30.07 22.72
CA GLU A 131 -19.64 29.57 21.83
C GLU A 131 -21.06 29.87 22.33
N GLN A 132 -21.31 29.75 23.65
CA GLN A 132 -22.61 30.13 24.20
C GLN A 132 -22.92 31.61 23.98
N LYS A 133 -21.91 32.48 24.16
CA LYS A 133 -22.02 33.92 23.89
C LYS A 133 -22.27 34.18 22.41
N ASP A 134 -21.52 33.51 21.51
CA ASP A 134 -21.73 33.62 20.06
C ASP A 134 -23.16 33.22 19.69
N ARG A 135 -23.62 32.02 20.07
CA ARG A 135 -24.99 31.54 19.82
C ARG A 135 -26.08 32.48 20.35
N ALA A 136 -25.84 33.14 21.49
CA ALA A 136 -26.80 34.05 22.10
C ALA A 136 -26.82 35.45 21.47
N SER A 137 -25.68 35.92 20.96
CA SER A 137 -25.48 37.32 20.52
C SER A 137 -25.37 37.50 19.01
N ASN A 138 -25.00 36.45 18.28
CA ASN A 138 -24.65 36.49 16.88
C ASN A 138 -25.06 35.18 16.19
N ASN A 139 -25.92 35.28 15.18
CA ASN A 139 -26.25 34.15 14.30
C ASN A 139 -25.86 34.44 12.85
N SER A 140 -24.90 35.36 12.66
CA SER A 140 -24.36 35.68 11.35
C SER A 140 -23.21 34.74 11.00
N ILE A 141 -23.20 34.26 9.76
CA ILE A 141 -22.12 33.44 9.25
C ILE A 141 -20.90 34.33 9.04
N ARG A 142 -19.78 33.98 9.68
CA ARG A 142 -18.53 34.75 9.59
C ARG A 142 -17.93 34.64 8.19
N VAL A 143 -17.36 35.76 7.74
CA VAL A 143 -16.56 35.86 6.53
C VAL A 143 -15.12 36.08 6.98
N TYR A 144 -14.22 35.16 6.64
CA TYR A 144 -12.81 35.23 6.98
C TYR A 144 -12.03 36.01 5.92
N GLY A 145 -11.21 36.97 6.38
CA GLY A 145 -10.30 37.73 5.53
C GLY A 145 -8.93 37.06 5.36
N PRO A 146 -8.07 37.55 4.44
CA PRO A 146 -6.73 37.03 4.22
C PRO A 146 -5.87 36.96 5.48
N GLU A 147 -5.96 37.96 6.37
CA GLU A 147 -5.21 38.01 7.63
C GLU A 147 -5.55 36.89 8.61
N GLU A 148 -6.73 36.28 8.49
CA GLU A 148 -7.18 35.17 9.34
C GLU A 148 -6.94 33.80 8.67
N LEU A 149 -6.72 33.82 7.35
CA LEU A 149 -6.52 32.63 6.52
C LEU A 149 -5.03 32.31 6.31
N GLU A 150 -4.18 33.31 6.08
CA GLU A 150 -2.80 33.14 5.58
C GLU A 150 -1.73 33.35 6.66
N GLY A 151 -0.87 32.36 6.91
CA GLY A 151 0.26 32.46 7.84
C GLY A 151 0.44 31.24 8.75
N GLU A 152 1.56 31.16 9.47
CA GLU A 152 1.98 30.02 10.31
C GLU A 152 1.16 29.81 11.60
N CYS A 153 0.13 30.63 11.81
CA CYS A 153 -0.74 30.64 12.98
C CYS A 153 -2.22 30.88 12.61
N ASN A 154 -2.62 30.64 11.36
CA ASN A 154 -3.96 30.97 10.88
C ASN A 154 -4.79 29.73 10.55
N LEU A 155 -6.03 29.92 10.10
CA LEU A 155 -6.99 28.83 9.91
C LEU A 155 -6.48 27.72 8.98
N ARG A 156 -5.78 28.07 7.89
CA ARG A 156 -5.14 27.09 7.00
C ARG A 156 -4.11 26.22 7.72
N TYR A 157 -3.33 26.83 8.61
CA TYR A 157 -2.34 26.10 9.41
C TYR A 157 -3.04 25.12 10.36
N ALA A 158 -4.12 25.53 11.03
CA ALA A 158 -4.90 24.63 11.88
C ALA A 158 -5.45 23.42 11.09
N CYS A 159 -6.01 23.66 9.90
CA CYS A 159 -6.49 22.59 9.03
C CYS A 159 -5.37 21.66 8.55
N LYS A 160 -4.20 22.20 8.19
CA LYS A 160 -3.01 21.41 7.83
C LYS A 160 -2.55 20.53 8.99
N MET A 161 -2.49 21.07 10.21
CA MET A 161 -2.12 20.30 11.39
C MET A 161 -3.14 19.19 11.69
N GLY A 162 -4.45 19.48 11.57
CA GLY A 162 -5.49 18.46 11.67
C GLY A 162 -5.27 17.32 10.68
N ARG A 163 -4.98 17.64 9.41
CA ARG A 163 -4.66 16.65 8.38
C ARG A 163 -3.46 15.79 8.75
N GLU A 164 -2.33 16.39 9.10
CA GLU A 164 -1.14 15.63 9.49
C GLU A 164 -1.41 14.71 10.69
N VAL A 165 -2.18 15.17 11.69
CA VAL A 165 -2.56 14.37 12.86
C VAL A 165 -3.48 13.21 12.49
N LEU A 166 -4.48 13.43 11.62
CA LEU A 166 -5.34 12.35 11.11
C LEU A 166 -4.50 11.32 10.35
N ASP A 167 -3.56 11.78 9.53
CA ASP A 167 -2.68 10.89 8.78
C ASP A 167 -1.89 10.00 9.75
N GLU A 168 -1.29 10.52 10.82
CA GLU A 168 -0.62 9.72 11.88
C GLU A 168 -1.57 8.70 12.54
N GLY A 169 -2.80 9.09 12.86
CA GLY A 169 -3.82 8.17 13.38
C GLY A 169 -4.15 7.04 12.40
N GLY A 170 -4.27 7.36 11.11
CA GLY A 170 -4.45 6.39 10.03
C GLY A 170 -3.25 5.44 9.86
N LYS A 171 -2.00 5.92 10.05
CA LYS A 171 -0.79 5.07 10.02
C LYS A 171 -0.80 4.03 11.14
N ALA A 172 -1.26 4.41 12.32
CA ALA A 172 -1.32 3.52 13.48
C ALA A 172 -2.40 2.43 13.35
N LEU A 173 -3.43 2.66 12.54
CA LEU A 173 -4.60 1.80 12.44
C LEU A 173 -4.30 0.46 11.75
N ARG A 174 -4.40 -0.64 12.50
CA ARG A 174 -4.23 -2.01 12.01
C ARG A 174 -5.01 -3.01 12.87
N VAL A 175 -5.21 -4.23 12.36
CA VAL A 175 -5.84 -5.30 13.15
C VAL A 175 -5.03 -5.53 14.43
N GLY A 176 -5.72 -5.64 15.56
CA GLY A 176 -5.13 -5.86 16.89
C GLY A 176 -4.70 -4.59 17.63
N VAL A 177 -4.64 -3.41 16.98
CA VAL A 177 -4.42 -2.15 17.71
C VAL A 177 -5.67 -1.77 18.50
N THR A 178 -5.53 -1.16 19.66
CA THR A 178 -6.70 -0.64 20.40
C THR A 178 -7.07 0.76 19.94
N THR A 179 -8.33 1.15 20.09
CA THR A 179 -8.73 2.54 19.80
C THR A 179 -8.07 3.53 20.79
N ASP A 180 -7.80 3.12 22.04
CA ASP A 180 -7.02 3.91 23.01
C ASP A 180 -5.56 4.16 22.59
N GLU A 181 -4.98 3.24 21.81
CA GLU A 181 -3.65 3.43 21.23
C GLU A 181 -3.67 4.43 20.06
N ILE A 182 -4.76 4.46 19.28
CA ILE A 182 -4.99 5.51 18.28
C ILE A 182 -5.12 6.87 18.97
N ASP A 183 -5.86 6.95 20.10
CA ASP A 183 -5.91 8.14 20.94
C ASP A 183 -4.54 8.58 21.44
N ARG A 184 -3.66 7.64 21.84
CA ARG A 184 -2.28 7.96 22.22
C ARG A 184 -1.52 8.62 21.08
N VAL A 185 -1.56 8.01 19.89
CA VAL A 185 -0.84 8.49 18.70
C VAL A 185 -1.34 9.88 18.30
N VAL A 186 -2.66 10.07 18.23
CA VAL A 186 -3.25 11.38 17.90
C VAL A 186 -2.91 12.43 18.96
N HIS A 187 -2.96 12.07 20.24
CA HIS A 187 -2.58 12.96 21.32
C HIS A 187 -1.13 13.43 21.22
N GLU A 188 -0.19 12.49 21.04
CA GLU A 188 1.23 12.79 20.90
C GLU A 188 1.51 13.64 19.65
N ALA A 189 0.90 13.29 18.52
CA ALA A 189 1.02 14.06 17.28
C ALA A 189 0.51 15.51 17.42
N CYS A 190 -0.56 15.72 18.20
CA CYS A 190 -1.04 17.06 18.56
C CYS A 190 0.00 17.81 19.40
N MET A 191 0.57 17.16 20.43
CA MET A 191 1.55 17.80 21.33
C MET A 191 2.82 18.22 20.59
N GLU A 192 3.32 17.38 19.68
CA GLU A 192 4.47 17.66 18.82
C GLU A 192 4.25 18.86 17.92
N ARG A 193 3.01 19.05 17.45
CA ARG A 193 2.60 20.14 16.57
C ARG A 193 2.10 21.39 17.31
N GLU A 194 2.29 21.42 18.63
CA GLU A 194 1.84 22.51 19.51
C GLU A 194 0.34 22.83 19.36
N CYS A 195 -0.47 21.80 19.09
CA CYS A 195 -1.91 21.90 18.94
C CYS A 195 -2.63 21.21 20.10
N TYR A 196 -3.76 21.78 20.52
CA TYR A 196 -4.64 21.13 21.49
C TYR A 196 -5.62 20.22 20.77
N PRO A 197 -5.80 18.95 21.18
CA PRO A 197 -6.85 18.09 20.64
C PRO A 197 -8.22 18.59 21.08
N SER A 198 -8.96 19.24 20.19
CA SER A 198 -10.20 19.97 20.53
C SER A 198 -11.29 19.12 21.18
N PRO A 199 -11.47 17.81 20.88
CA PRO A 199 -12.43 16.98 21.58
C PRO A 199 -12.14 16.86 23.08
N LEU A 200 -10.88 16.94 23.48
CA LEU A 200 -10.49 16.73 24.87
C LEU A 200 -11.21 17.74 25.78
N ASN A 201 -11.92 17.21 26.78
CA ASN A 201 -12.74 17.97 27.72
C ASN A 201 -13.89 18.79 27.09
N TYR A 202 -14.13 18.74 25.78
CA TYR A 202 -15.29 19.42 25.18
C TYR A 202 -16.57 18.72 25.66
N TYR A 203 -17.43 19.42 26.40
CA TYR A 203 -18.57 18.87 27.15
C TYR A 203 -18.24 17.59 27.96
N ASN A 204 -17.03 17.52 28.53
CA ASN A 204 -16.47 16.35 29.24
C ASN A 204 -16.20 15.11 28.37
N PHE A 205 -16.02 15.26 27.05
CA PHE A 205 -15.49 14.17 26.24
C PHE A 205 -14.08 13.79 26.75
N PRO A 206 -13.80 12.51 27.02
CA PRO A 206 -12.65 12.13 27.86
C PRO A 206 -11.33 11.93 27.10
N LYS A 207 -11.35 11.99 25.76
CA LYS A 207 -10.25 11.58 24.87
C LYS A 207 -9.88 12.67 23.87
N SER A 208 -8.75 12.49 23.19
CA SER A 208 -8.16 13.46 22.27
C SER A 208 -8.74 13.36 20.86
N VAL A 209 -9.39 12.25 20.55
CA VAL A 209 -9.90 11.88 19.23
C VAL A 209 -11.20 11.09 19.38
N CYS A 210 -12.07 11.15 18.39
CA CYS A 210 -13.21 10.25 18.27
C CYS A 210 -12.82 9.04 17.41
N THR A 211 -13.12 7.83 17.86
CA THR A 211 -12.92 6.59 17.08
C THR A 211 -14.23 5.83 16.97
N SER A 212 -14.87 5.90 15.80
CA SER A 212 -16.20 5.33 15.57
C SER A 212 -16.07 4.05 14.75
N VAL A 213 -16.21 2.90 15.42
CA VAL A 213 -16.09 1.57 14.80
C VAL A 213 -17.45 1.07 14.34
N ASN A 214 -17.55 0.48 13.14
CA ASN A 214 -18.74 -0.22 12.61
C ASN A 214 -20.07 0.54 12.80
N GLU A 215 -20.91 0.15 13.76
CA GLU A 215 -22.23 0.74 14.00
C GLU A 215 -22.21 2.11 14.72
N VAL A 216 -21.05 2.56 15.17
CA VAL A 216 -20.87 3.91 15.72
C VAL A 216 -20.91 4.92 14.58
N ILE A 217 -21.83 5.87 14.66
CA ILE A 217 -22.05 6.94 13.68
C ILE A 217 -20.95 7.99 13.78
N CYS A 218 -20.77 8.53 14.99
CA CYS A 218 -19.77 9.53 15.34
C CYS A 218 -19.56 9.51 16.86
N HIS A 219 -18.57 10.27 17.34
CA HIS A 219 -18.28 10.48 18.77
C HIS A 219 -17.97 9.20 19.58
N GLY A 220 -17.51 8.13 18.93
CA GLY A 220 -17.06 6.94 19.65
C GLY A 220 -15.89 7.28 20.58
N ILE A 221 -15.98 6.88 21.85
CA ILE A 221 -14.91 7.10 22.82
C ILE A 221 -13.82 6.02 22.67
N PRO A 222 -12.55 6.40 22.41
CA PRO A 222 -11.42 5.46 22.45
C PRO A 222 -11.29 4.68 23.76
N ASP A 223 -11.08 3.37 23.63
CA ASP A 223 -11.00 2.41 24.73
C ASP A 223 -10.06 1.24 24.38
N TYR A 224 -9.91 0.27 25.28
CA TYR A 224 -9.06 -0.90 25.05
C TYR A 224 -9.65 -1.94 24.05
N ARG A 225 -10.64 -1.59 23.24
CA ARG A 225 -11.17 -2.47 22.20
C ARG A 225 -10.15 -2.57 21.08
N GLU A 226 -9.65 -3.78 20.86
CA GLU A 226 -8.85 -4.10 19.68
C GLU A 226 -9.68 -3.97 18.41
N VAL A 227 -9.13 -3.32 17.39
CA VAL A 227 -9.67 -3.27 16.03
C VAL A 227 -9.56 -4.66 15.41
N GLN A 228 -10.65 -5.15 14.84
CA GLN A 228 -10.77 -6.51 14.32
C GLN A 228 -10.62 -6.54 12.79
N ASP A 229 -10.28 -7.71 12.25
CA ASP A 229 -10.31 -7.96 10.81
C ASP A 229 -11.75 -7.81 10.28
N GLY A 230 -11.94 -6.93 9.30
CA GLY A 230 -13.23 -6.61 8.72
C GLY A 230 -13.99 -5.44 9.40
N ASP A 231 -13.37 -4.76 10.36
CA ASP A 231 -13.89 -3.50 10.90
C ASP A 231 -13.77 -2.37 9.87
N ILE A 232 -14.74 -1.45 9.90
CA ILE A 232 -14.52 -0.08 9.42
C ILE A 232 -14.38 0.85 10.62
N VAL A 233 -13.44 1.79 10.56
CA VAL A 233 -13.11 2.68 11.68
C VAL A 233 -13.01 4.11 11.18
N ASN A 234 -13.90 4.98 11.64
CA ASN A 234 -13.78 6.41 11.46
C ASN A 234 -12.88 7.00 12.55
N ILE A 235 -11.86 7.75 12.13
CA ILE A 235 -10.98 8.52 13.02
C ILE A 235 -11.28 9.99 12.75
N ASP A 236 -11.72 10.68 13.80
CA ASP A 236 -12.22 12.05 13.72
C ASP A 236 -11.39 12.97 14.63
N VAL A 237 -10.68 13.90 13.98
CA VAL A 237 -9.61 14.71 14.53
C VAL A 237 -9.97 16.18 14.40
N THR A 238 -9.94 16.88 15.52
CA THR A 238 -9.97 18.34 15.51
C THR A 238 -8.78 18.90 16.27
N THR A 239 -7.99 19.76 15.63
CA THR A 239 -6.85 20.42 16.29
C THR A 239 -7.13 21.90 16.55
N TYR A 240 -6.76 22.41 17.72
CA TYR A 240 -6.76 23.83 18.04
C TYR A 240 -5.33 24.34 18.07
N SER A 241 -4.99 25.12 17.05
CA SER A 241 -3.62 25.61 16.83
C SER A 241 -3.22 26.70 17.82
N ARG A 242 -1.92 26.93 17.96
CA ARG A 242 -1.34 28.11 18.67
C ARG A 242 -1.92 29.45 18.21
N GLY A 243 -2.38 29.52 16.96
CA GLY A 243 -3.10 30.65 16.38
C GLY A 243 -4.45 30.97 16.99
N GLY A 244 -5.04 29.99 17.67
CA GLY A 244 -6.39 30.10 18.21
C GLY A 244 -7.48 29.74 17.20
N TYR A 245 -7.17 28.84 16.27
CA TYR A 245 -8.12 28.33 15.28
C TYR A 245 -8.21 26.81 15.33
N HIS A 246 -9.41 26.28 15.11
CA HIS A 246 -9.73 24.87 14.96
C HIS A 246 -9.62 24.42 13.49
N GLY A 247 -9.10 23.21 13.28
CA GLY A 247 -9.14 22.52 11.99
C GLY A 247 -9.69 21.10 12.18
N ASP A 248 -10.78 20.80 11.47
CA ASP A 248 -11.62 19.61 11.69
C ASP A 248 -11.76 18.77 10.43
N LEU A 249 -11.64 17.45 10.61
CA LEU A 249 -11.70 16.47 9.54
C LEU A 249 -11.78 15.03 10.09
N ASN A 250 -12.30 14.14 9.27
CA ASN A 250 -12.29 12.72 9.55
C ASN A 250 -12.32 11.88 8.28
N GLU A 251 -11.89 10.63 8.42
CA GLU A 251 -11.97 9.62 7.37
C GLU A 251 -12.39 8.27 7.97
N THR A 252 -13.15 7.50 7.20
CA THR A 252 -13.45 6.11 7.56
C THR A 252 -12.52 5.14 6.84
N PHE A 253 -11.79 4.35 7.63
CA PHE A 253 -10.81 3.38 7.18
C PHE A 253 -11.37 1.95 7.12
N CYS A 254 -10.96 1.20 6.10
CA CYS A 254 -11.23 -0.24 5.98
C CYS A 254 -10.09 -1.04 6.61
N VAL A 255 -10.35 -1.81 7.67
CA VAL A 255 -9.29 -2.54 8.38
C VAL A 255 -9.36 -4.03 8.07
N GLY A 256 -8.31 -4.55 7.45
CA GLY A 256 -8.24 -5.96 7.05
C GLY A 256 -9.22 -6.29 5.93
N LYS A 257 -9.88 -7.45 6.00
CA LYS A 257 -10.81 -7.95 4.97
C LYS A 257 -12.24 -7.50 5.23
N VAL A 258 -12.54 -6.25 4.92
CA VAL A 258 -13.90 -5.71 4.98
C VAL A 258 -14.78 -6.35 3.91
N ASP A 259 -16.00 -6.76 4.30
CA ASP A 259 -16.99 -7.30 3.38
C ASP A 259 -17.53 -6.23 2.39
N GLU A 260 -18.32 -6.69 1.42
CA GLU A 260 -18.82 -5.82 0.34
C GLU A 260 -19.73 -4.70 0.86
N GLU A 261 -20.58 -4.97 1.85
CA GLU A 261 -21.47 -3.96 2.42
C GLU A 261 -20.70 -2.91 3.24
N GLY A 262 -19.66 -3.32 3.96
CA GLY A 262 -18.75 -2.40 4.64
C GLY A 262 -18.01 -1.49 3.65
N ARG A 263 -17.43 -2.04 2.58
CA ARG A 263 -16.78 -1.24 1.53
C ARG A 263 -17.74 -0.28 0.85
N LYS A 264 -18.95 -0.74 0.55
CA LYS A 264 -20.00 0.05 -0.08
C LYS A 264 -20.42 1.26 0.75
N VAL A 265 -20.58 1.14 2.08
CA VAL A 265 -20.98 2.30 2.91
C VAL A 265 -19.87 3.33 3.01
N VAL A 266 -18.60 2.89 3.10
CA VAL A 266 -17.43 3.77 3.11
C VAL A 266 -17.33 4.54 1.79
N GLU A 267 -17.40 3.83 0.66
CA GLU A 267 -17.38 4.46 -0.67
C GLU A 267 -18.58 5.40 -0.87
N THR A 268 -19.77 5.02 -0.37
CA THR A 268 -20.96 5.88 -0.44
C THR A 268 -20.79 7.14 0.38
N ALA A 269 -20.21 7.06 1.58
CA ALA A 269 -19.92 8.23 2.42
C ALA A 269 -18.94 9.20 1.74
N PHE A 270 -17.85 8.67 1.15
CA PHE A 270 -16.91 9.44 0.36
C PHE A 270 -17.59 10.14 -0.83
N ASN A 271 -18.39 9.39 -1.61
CA ASN A 271 -19.11 9.93 -2.76
C ASN A 271 -20.16 10.99 -2.36
N CYS A 272 -20.80 10.83 -1.18
CA CYS A 272 -21.70 11.82 -0.62
C CYS A 272 -20.97 13.13 -0.32
N LEU A 273 -19.83 13.08 0.38
CA LEU A 273 -19.00 14.25 0.64
C LEU A 273 -18.56 14.91 -0.67
N SER A 274 -18.02 14.14 -1.61
CA SER A 274 -17.57 14.63 -2.92
C SER A 274 -18.68 15.37 -3.67
N SER A 275 -19.90 14.80 -3.69
CA SER A 275 -21.05 15.42 -4.33
C SER A 275 -21.48 16.75 -3.69
N ALA A 276 -21.31 16.88 -2.38
CA ALA A 276 -21.61 18.11 -1.66
C ALA A 276 -20.56 19.18 -1.95
N LEU A 277 -19.27 18.82 -1.88
CA LEU A 277 -18.16 19.75 -2.14
C LEU A 277 -18.23 20.34 -3.55
N ALA A 278 -18.61 19.54 -4.56
CA ALA A 278 -18.80 20.01 -5.93
C ALA A 278 -19.86 21.12 -6.09
N MET A 279 -20.75 21.30 -5.10
CA MET A 279 -21.77 22.35 -5.11
C MET A 279 -21.35 23.62 -4.35
N VAL A 280 -20.28 23.55 -3.55
CA VAL A 280 -19.88 24.66 -2.68
C VAL A 280 -19.30 25.78 -3.53
N LYS A 281 -20.02 26.91 -3.56
CA LYS A 281 -19.61 28.16 -4.19
C LYS A 281 -20.53 29.30 -3.74
N PRO A 282 -20.17 30.57 -3.98
CA PRO A 282 -21.04 31.69 -3.66
C PRO A 282 -22.41 31.57 -4.35
N GLY A 283 -23.47 31.87 -3.61
CA GLY A 283 -24.86 31.78 -4.10
C GLY A 283 -25.54 30.43 -3.86
N THR A 284 -24.79 29.36 -3.56
CA THR A 284 -25.39 28.06 -3.18
C THR A 284 -26.05 28.16 -1.81
N LEU A 285 -27.23 27.54 -1.63
CA LEU A 285 -27.89 27.47 -0.33
C LEU A 285 -27.34 26.30 0.48
N TYR A 286 -27.09 26.50 1.78
CA TYR A 286 -26.62 25.43 2.67
C TYR A 286 -27.52 24.19 2.66
N ARG A 287 -28.83 24.40 2.59
CA ARG A 287 -29.82 23.31 2.54
C ARG A 287 -29.70 22.42 1.29
N ASP A 288 -29.11 22.93 0.21
CA ASP A 288 -29.06 22.22 -1.07
C ASP A 288 -28.00 21.11 -1.06
N LEU A 289 -26.96 21.21 -0.21
CA LEU A 289 -25.96 20.16 -0.02
C LEU A 289 -26.61 18.82 0.37
N GLY A 290 -27.56 18.86 1.31
CA GLY A 290 -28.27 17.67 1.75
C GLY A 290 -29.13 17.02 0.67
N THR A 291 -29.48 17.74 -0.40
CA THR A 291 -30.18 17.16 -1.56
C THR A 291 -29.24 16.35 -2.45
N ALA A 292 -28.01 16.83 -2.68
CA ALA A 292 -27.00 16.09 -3.42
C ALA A 292 -26.57 14.82 -2.69
N ILE A 293 -26.26 14.95 -1.40
CA ILE A 293 -25.89 13.84 -0.51
C ILE A 293 -26.98 12.77 -0.51
N HIS A 294 -28.24 13.16 -0.28
CA HIS A 294 -29.36 12.22 -0.23
C HIS A 294 -29.52 11.43 -1.53
N LYS A 295 -29.28 12.06 -2.69
CA LYS A 295 -29.36 11.38 -3.99
C LYS A 295 -28.32 10.26 -4.08
N VAL A 296 -27.08 10.52 -3.69
CA VAL A 296 -25.99 9.53 -3.72
C VAL A 296 -26.25 8.40 -2.72
N ALA A 297 -26.62 8.74 -1.48
CA ALA A 297 -26.94 7.75 -0.45
C ALA A 297 -28.10 6.83 -0.89
N GLN A 298 -29.19 7.41 -1.42
CA GLN A 298 -30.37 6.66 -1.86
C GLN A 298 -30.04 5.71 -3.03
N GLN A 299 -29.21 6.14 -3.99
CA GLN A 299 -28.80 5.30 -5.12
C GLN A 299 -28.03 4.04 -4.67
N ASN A 300 -27.33 4.12 -3.54
CA ASN A 300 -26.57 3.02 -2.96
C ASN A 300 -27.32 2.29 -1.84
N ASN A 301 -28.64 2.50 -1.69
CA ASN A 301 -29.46 1.92 -0.62
C ASN A 301 -28.94 2.21 0.80
N CYS A 302 -28.31 3.37 0.99
CA CYS A 302 -27.89 3.88 2.28
C CYS A 302 -28.81 5.01 2.74
N SER A 303 -28.74 5.36 4.02
CA SER A 303 -29.49 6.49 4.59
C SER A 303 -28.56 7.53 5.20
N VAL A 304 -29.07 8.76 5.36
CA VAL A 304 -28.31 9.89 5.89
C VAL A 304 -28.83 10.22 7.28
N VAL A 305 -27.93 10.30 8.26
CA VAL A 305 -28.26 10.69 9.63
C VAL A 305 -28.78 12.13 9.67
N ARG A 306 -29.76 12.41 10.54
CA ARG A 306 -30.47 13.70 10.57
C ARG A 306 -30.22 14.51 11.84
N THR A 307 -29.68 13.88 12.87
CA THR A 307 -29.49 14.44 14.21
C THR A 307 -28.20 15.27 14.32
N TYR A 308 -27.21 14.95 13.48
CA TYR A 308 -25.92 15.64 13.38
C TYR A 308 -25.79 16.38 12.05
N CYS A 309 -24.97 17.43 12.02
CA CYS A 309 -24.79 18.29 10.86
C CYS A 309 -23.44 19.00 10.90
N GLY A 310 -22.96 19.43 9.74
CA GLY A 310 -21.78 20.31 9.65
C GLY A 310 -22.00 21.64 10.35
N HIS A 311 -20.91 22.34 10.62
CA HIS A 311 -20.95 23.60 11.34
C HIS A 311 -19.93 24.61 10.81
N GLY A 312 -20.13 25.89 11.12
CA GLY A 312 -19.09 26.88 11.00
C GLY A 312 -17.96 26.58 11.95
N ILE A 313 -16.74 26.88 11.53
CA ILE A 313 -15.52 26.60 12.29
C ILE A 313 -14.51 27.74 12.12
N GLY A 314 -13.63 27.89 13.12
CA GLY A 314 -12.45 28.73 13.06
C GLY A 314 -11.97 29.05 14.45
N SER A 315 -12.17 30.27 14.96
CA SER A 315 -11.75 30.59 16.34
C SER A 315 -12.62 29.93 17.42
N LEU A 316 -13.79 29.42 17.02
CA LEU A 316 -14.70 28.60 17.81
C LEU A 316 -14.74 27.20 17.20
N PHE A 317 -14.96 26.17 18.01
CA PHE A 317 -15.07 24.80 17.53
C PHE A 317 -16.38 24.67 16.74
N HIS A 318 -17.51 25.09 17.32
CA HIS A 318 -18.82 25.10 16.68
C HIS A 318 -19.46 26.49 16.64
N THR A 319 -19.68 27.03 15.43
CA THR A 319 -20.39 28.29 15.18
C THR A 319 -21.32 28.18 13.96
N ALA A 320 -22.04 29.25 13.62
CA ALA A 320 -22.86 29.31 12.42
C ALA A 320 -22.00 29.25 11.15
N PRO A 321 -22.44 28.55 10.08
CA PRO A 321 -23.77 27.99 9.86
C PRO A 321 -23.90 26.54 10.35
N ASN A 322 -25.12 26.09 10.64
CA ASN A 322 -25.41 24.66 10.67
C ASN A 322 -25.64 24.17 9.23
N VAL A 323 -25.05 23.04 8.86
CA VAL A 323 -25.02 22.47 7.50
C VAL A 323 -25.63 21.06 7.50
N PRO A 324 -26.97 20.92 7.38
CA PRO A 324 -27.60 19.60 7.40
C PRO A 324 -27.35 18.82 6.11
N HIS A 325 -27.01 17.54 6.26
CA HIS A 325 -26.67 16.64 5.15
C HIS A 325 -27.86 15.87 4.55
N TYR A 326 -29.08 16.07 5.06
CA TYR A 326 -30.28 15.37 4.59
C TYR A 326 -31.20 16.25 3.72
N HIS A 327 -31.95 15.62 2.81
CA HIS A 327 -32.88 16.29 1.91
C HIS A 327 -34.11 16.88 2.64
N LYS A 328 -34.68 17.97 2.09
CA LYS A 328 -35.82 18.74 2.66
C LYS A 328 -35.56 19.34 4.05
N ASN A 329 -34.30 19.51 4.43
CA ASN A 329 -33.96 20.31 5.60
C ASN A 329 -34.37 21.79 5.38
N LYS A 330 -34.49 22.54 6.49
CA LYS A 330 -34.93 23.95 6.48
C LYS A 330 -33.79 24.92 6.81
N ALA A 331 -32.53 24.52 6.59
CA ALA A 331 -31.40 25.40 6.86
C ALA A 331 -31.53 26.71 6.08
N LYS A 332 -31.18 27.80 6.76
CA LYS A 332 -31.20 29.15 6.21
C LYS A 332 -29.77 29.58 5.93
N GLY A 333 -29.57 30.37 4.89
CA GLY A 333 -28.27 30.93 4.54
C GLY A 333 -27.90 30.65 3.09
N VAL A 334 -27.11 31.57 2.54
CA VAL A 334 -26.52 31.50 1.21
C VAL A 334 -25.01 31.56 1.43
N MET A 335 -24.25 30.69 0.79
CA MET A 335 -22.79 30.70 0.82
C MET A 335 -22.26 31.98 0.18
N LYS A 336 -21.23 32.56 0.80
CA LYS A 336 -20.48 33.71 0.25
C LYS A 336 -19.00 33.41 0.33
N GLU A 337 -18.23 34.04 -0.55
CA GLU A 337 -16.78 34.02 -0.51
C GLU A 337 -16.29 34.37 0.91
N GLY A 338 -15.30 33.62 1.41
CA GLY A 338 -14.76 33.76 2.76
C GLY A 338 -15.51 33.00 3.85
N HIS A 339 -16.65 32.35 3.57
CA HIS A 339 -17.26 31.44 4.55
C HIS A 339 -16.39 30.20 4.75
N VAL A 340 -16.23 29.77 6.01
CA VAL A 340 -15.54 28.52 6.37
C VAL A 340 -16.45 27.65 7.23
N PHE A 341 -16.60 26.37 6.86
CA PHE A 341 -17.47 25.41 7.54
C PHE A 341 -17.07 23.97 7.21
N THR A 342 -17.58 23.01 7.99
CA THR A 342 -17.40 21.58 7.77
C THR A 342 -18.51 21.01 6.89
N VAL A 343 -18.15 20.05 6.03
CA VAL A 343 -19.09 19.19 5.32
C VAL A 343 -18.77 17.76 5.74
N GLU A 344 -19.72 17.11 6.41
CA GLU A 344 -19.50 15.87 7.16
C GLU A 344 -20.72 14.92 7.12
N PRO A 345 -21.09 14.36 5.95
CA PRO A 345 -22.23 13.45 5.86
C PRO A 345 -21.96 12.12 6.57
N MET A 346 -22.75 11.81 7.60
CA MET A 346 -22.79 10.47 8.19
C MET A 346 -23.81 9.59 7.46
N ILE A 347 -23.33 8.46 6.92
CA ILE A 347 -24.08 7.56 6.06
C ILE A 347 -24.19 6.19 6.69
N ASN A 348 -25.42 5.72 6.89
CA ASN A 348 -25.73 4.41 7.46
C ASN A 348 -26.11 3.41 6.36
N LEU A 349 -25.67 2.16 6.47
CA LEU A 349 -26.24 1.04 5.70
C LEU A 349 -27.73 0.81 6.01
N GLY A 350 -28.14 1.22 7.21
CA GLY A 350 -29.44 0.95 7.79
C GLY A 350 -30.36 2.16 7.82
N SER A 351 -31.11 2.25 8.93
CA SER A 351 -31.98 3.37 9.26
C SER A 351 -31.21 4.68 9.47
N CYS A 352 -31.86 5.82 9.23
CA CYS A 352 -31.31 7.15 9.52
C CYS A 352 -31.39 7.53 11.01
N ASN A 353 -32.00 6.68 11.83
CA ASN A 353 -32.19 6.94 13.25
C ASN A 353 -30.95 6.49 14.05
N ASP A 354 -30.65 7.27 15.07
CA ASP A 354 -29.56 7.06 16.02
C ASP A 354 -30.07 6.80 17.43
N THR A 355 -29.18 6.28 18.28
CA THR A 355 -29.32 6.24 19.74
C THR A 355 -27.95 6.50 20.36
N THR A 356 -27.91 7.03 21.57
CA THR A 356 -26.65 7.32 22.29
C THR A 356 -26.45 6.30 23.40
N TRP A 357 -25.21 5.85 23.59
CA TRP A 357 -24.83 5.05 24.76
C TRP A 357 -24.90 5.87 26.06
N ASP A 358 -24.99 5.20 27.21
CA ASP A 358 -25.06 5.86 28.53
C ASP A 358 -23.71 6.50 28.96
N ASP A 359 -22.71 6.51 28.07
CA ASP A 359 -21.50 7.33 28.20
C ASP A 359 -21.71 8.80 27.80
N ASN A 360 -22.92 9.16 27.33
CA ASN A 360 -23.36 10.48 26.87
C ASN A 360 -22.73 10.97 25.56
N TRP A 361 -21.96 10.14 24.86
CA TRP A 361 -21.24 10.57 23.65
C TRP A 361 -21.41 9.62 22.48
N THR A 362 -21.18 8.32 22.68
CA THR A 362 -21.09 7.35 21.59
C THR A 362 -22.45 7.23 20.89
N ALA A 363 -22.56 7.83 19.71
CA ALA A 363 -23.76 7.83 18.88
C ALA A 363 -23.72 6.61 17.96
N VAL A 364 -24.72 5.75 18.03
CA VAL A 364 -24.78 4.50 17.25
C VAL A 364 -26.06 4.42 16.43
N THR A 365 -26.03 3.62 15.38
CA THR A 365 -27.23 3.34 14.58
C THR A 365 -28.28 2.62 15.41
N ALA A 366 -29.55 3.02 15.25
CA ALA A 366 -30.67 2.42 15.98
C ALA A 366 -30.92 0.95 15.63
N ASP A 367 -30.40 0.48 14.49
CA ASP A 367 -30.53 -0.90 14.00
C ASP A 367 -29.23 -1.72 14.08
N GLY A 368 -28.16 -1.16 14.66
CA GLY A 368 -26.88 -1.84 14.85
C GLY A 368 -26.11 -2.13 13.56
N LYS A 369 -26.49 -1.52 12.43
CA LYS A 369 -25.76 -1.64 11.16
C LYS A 369 -24.64 -0.63 11.06
N ARG A 370 -23.67 -0.89 10.17
CA ARG A 370 -22.51 -0.02 9.98
C ARG A 370 -22.86 1.38 9.50
N SER A 371 -22.07 2.35 9.94
CA SER A 371 -22.05 3.74 9.52
C SER A 371 -20.65 4.12 9.05
N ALA A 372 -20.56 5.05 8.10
CA ALA A 372 -19.31 5.66 7.67
C ALA A 372 -19.49 7.17 7.50
N GLN A 373 -18.40 7.90 7.72
CA GLN A 373 -18.33 9.35 7.63
C GLN A 373 -17.00 9.78 7.02
N PHE A 374 -17.07 10.83 6.21
CA PHE A 374 -15.90 11.58 5.77
C PHE A 374 -16.20 13.05 6.01
N GLU A 375 -15.18 13.81 6.35
CA GLU A 375 -15.32 15.23 6.65
C GLU A 375 -14.16 16.06 6.11
N HIS A 376 -14.51 17.25 5.62
CA HIS A 376 -13.55 18.31 5.37
C HIS A 376 -14.03 19.67 5.88
N THR A 377 -13.10 20.43 6.46
CA THR A 377 -13.23 21.89 6.60
C THR A 377 -12.95 22.55 5.24
N VAL A 378 -13.87 23.39 4.77
CA VAL A 378 -13.76 24.05 3.46
C VAL A 378 -13.92 25.56 3.54
N LEU A 379 -13.20 26.27 2.67
CA LEU A 379 -13.31 27.71 2.44
C LEU A 379 -14.05 27.97 1.12
N VAL A 380 -15.11 28.78 1.15
CA VAL A 380 -15.78 29.23 -0.07
C VAL A 380 -14.91 30.28 -0.77
N THR A 381 -14.52 29.99 -2.01
CA THR A 381 -13.77 30.92 -2.87
C THR A 381 -14.71 31.68 -3.80
N LYS A 382 -14.18 32.52 -4.69
CA LYS A 382 -14.97 33.31 -5.63
C LYS A 382 -15.87 32.48 -6.56
N ASP A 383 -15.40 31.30 -6.96
CA ASP A 383 -16.01 30.46 -7.99
C ASP A 383 -16.24 28.99 -7.56
N GLY A 384 -15.80 28.62 -6.36
CA GLY A 384 -15.91 27.27 -5.84
C GLY A 384 -15.63 27.18 -4.34
N CYS A 385 -14.88 26.16 -3.96
CA CYS A 385 -14.33 26.03 -2.63
C CYS A 385 -12.90 25.52 -2.68
N GLU A 386 -12.18 25.81 -1.62
CA GLU A 386 -10.92 25.18 -1.30
C GLU A 386 -11.12 24.23 -0.11
N ILE A 387 -10.55 23.04 -0.21
CA ILE A 387 -10.55 22.05 0.86
C ILE A 387 -9.34 22.34 1.75
N LEU A 388 -9.55 22.99 2.90
CA LEU A 388 -8.46 23.41 3.77
C LEU A 388 -7.74 22.22 4.43
N THR A 389 -8.43 21.10 4.58
CA THR A 389 -7.91 19.85 5.15
C THR A 389 -7.54 18.80 4.11
N ALA A 390 -7.32 19.22 2.85
CA ALA A 390 -6.81 18.33 1.80
C ALA A 390 -5.35 17.91 2.08
N ARG A 391 -4.91 16.81 1.46
CA ARG A 391 -3.51 16.39 1.47
C ARG A 391 -2.70 17.28 0.52
N GLU A 392 -1.45 17.57 0.86
CA GLU A 392 -0.60 18.49 0.06
C GLU A 392 -0.42 18.04 -1.40
N ASN A 393 -0.36 16.74 -1.66
CA ASN A 393 -0.19 16.17 -3.01
C ASN A 393 -1.49 15.69 -3.66
N GLU A 394 -2.63 15.89 -2.99
CA GLU A 394 -3.94 15.46 -3.46
C GLU A 394 -5.00 16.54 -3.15
N PRO A 395 -4.91 17.70 -3.82
CA PRO A 395 -5.83 18.83 -3.58
C PRO A 395 -7.26 18.57 -4.08
N VAL A 396 -7.48 17.44 -4.77
CA VAL A 396 -8.77 17.00 -5.30
C VAL A 396 -9.12 15.66 -4.66
N MET A 397 -10.34 15.52 -4.14
CA MET A 397 -10.80 14.23 -3.60
C MET A 397 -10.79 13.14 -4.68
N LYS A 398 -9.92 12.15 -4.53
CA LYS A 398 -9.90 10.93 -5.33
C LYS A 398 -10.21 9.75 -4.42
N TRP A 399 -11.15 8.92 -4.85
CA TRP A 399 -11.38 7.65 -4.17
C TRP A 399 -10.22 6.72 -4.48
N ASP A 400 -9.54 6.27 -3.44
CA ASP A 400 -8.49 5.28 -3.52
C ASP A 400 -8.68 4.28 -2.36
N PRO A 401 -9.17 3.06 -2.65
CA PRO A 401 -9.43 2.05 -1.63
C PRO A 401 -8.15 1.56 -0.94
N ASP A 402 -6.97 1.79 -1.52
CA ASP A 402 -5.66 1.37 -1.01
C ASP A 402 -4.99 2.47 -0.18
N LEU A 403 -5.21 3.77 -0.49
CA LEU A 403 -4.82 4.89 0.40
C LEU A 403 -5.52 4.82 1.77
N VAL A 404 -6.64 4.11 1.84
CA VAL A 404 -7.42 3.83 3.05
C VAL A 404 -6.84 2.63 3.84
N GLN A 405 -5.75 2.01 3.36
CA GLN A 405 -5.13 0.81 3.92
C GLN A 405 -3.62 1.00 4.21
N ARG A 406 -3.31 1.71 5.31
CA ARG A 406 -2.03 1.76 6.06
C ARG A 406 -0.83 2.48 5.42
N ALA A 407 -0.19 3.35 6.21
CA ALA A 407 1.22 3.69 6.00
C ALA A 407 2.09 2.54 6.53
N SER A 408 2.49 1.65 5.63
CA SER A 408 3.48 0.62 5.92
C SER A 408 4.89 1.18 5.93
N ASN A 409 5.80 0.60 6.72
CA ASN A 409 7.25 0.82 6.54
C ASN A 409 7.82 0.14 5.28
N LEU A 410 6.95 -0.36 4.39
CA LEU A 410 7.25 -0.85 3.05
C LEU A 410 7.04 0.28 2.04
N GLY A 411 8.09 0.68 1.32
CA GLY A 411 7.98 1.64 0.22
C GLY A 411 7.56 0.93 -1.06
N ILE A 412 6.39 1.26 -1.63
CA ILE A 412 5.86 0.57 -2.80
C ILE A 412 6.03 1.44 -4.06
N LEU A 413 6.76 0.93 -5.05
CA LEU A 413 6.85 1.50 -6.38
C LEU A 413 5.95 0.71 -7.33
N HIS A 414 4.81 1.29 -7.69
CA HIS A 414 3.84 0.68 -8.59
C HIS A 414 4.02 1.22 -10.03
N LEU A 415 4.47 0.37 -10.95
CA LEU A 415 4.61 0.73 -12.36
C LEU A 415 3.21 0.83 -13.01
N ASN A 416 2.83 2.01 -13.47
CA ASN A 416 1.48 2.27 -13.96
C ASN A 416 1.48 2.88 -15.37
N ASN A 417 2.01 2.14 -16.34
CA ASN A 417 1.89 2.45 -17.76
C ASN A 417 1.37 1.25 -18.56
N PRO A 418 0.18 0.69 -18.23
CA PRO A 418 -0.28 -0.58 -18.77
C PRO A 418 -0.51 -0.54 -20.29
N SER A 419 -0.75 0.65 -20.86
CA SER A 419 -0.92 0.85 -22.31
C SER A 419 0.29 0.44 -23.15
N SER A 420 1.49 0.47 -22.55
CA SER A 420 2.77 0.10 -23.16
C SER A 420 3.41 -1.13 -22.49
N LEU A 421 2.61 -1.92 -21.76
CA LEU A 421 3.12 -3.03 -20.93
C LEU A 421 4.12 -2.55 -19.87
N ASN A 422 3.85 -1.39 -19.28
CA ASN A 422 4.66 -0.73 -18.27
C ASN A 422 6.07 -0.39 -18.75
N ALA A 423 6.22 -0.05 -20.03
CA ALA A 423 7.51 0.37 -20.57
C ALA A 423 8.05 1.60 -19.84
N LEU A 424 9.34 1.57 -19.51
CA LEU A 424 10.01 2.54 -18.68
C LEU A 424 10.33 3.82 -19.46
N THR A 425 9.80 4.94 -18.99
CA THR A 425 10.02 6.28 -19.57
C THR A 425 11.02 7.08 -18.73
N LEU A 426 11.59 8.14 -19.31
CA LEU A 426 12.49 9.05 -18.58
C LEU A 426 11.81 9.69 -17.35
N ASP A 427 10.53 10.05 -17.46
CA ASP A 427 9.79 10.63 -16.34
C ASP A 427 9.57 9.63 -15.21
N MET A 428 9.30 8.36 -15.56
CA MET A 428 9.23 7.28 -14.57
C MET A 428 10.59 7.07 -13.89
N ILE A 429 11.70 7.06 -14.64
CA ILE A 429 13.06 6.95 -14.09
C ILE A 429 13.33 8.07 -13.09
N ARG A 430 13.06 9.32 -13.48
CA ARG A 430 13.24 10.51 -12.63
C ARG A 430 12.39 10.45 -11.37
N SER A 431 11.12 10.11 -11.52
CA SER A 431 10.19 9.98 -10.39
C SER A 431 10.65 8.89 -9.42
N MET A 432 10.99 7.70 -9.91
CA MET A 432 11.48 6.61 -9.07
C MET A 432 12.79 6.97 -8.38
N THR A 433 13.69 7.66 -9.10
CA THR A 433 14.97 8.11 -8.54
C THR A 433 14.75 9.06 -7.36
N ALA A 434 13.93 10.08 -7.55
CA ALA A 434 13.60 11.04 -6.49
C ALA A 434 12.92 10.36 -5.29
N THR A 435 11.99 9.43 -5.54
CA THR A 435 11.28 8.71 -4.48
C THR A 435 12.22 7.82 -3.66
N LEU A 436 13.11 7.06 -4.30
CA LEU A 436 14.08 6.20 -3.59
C LEU A 436 15.09 7.04 -2.78
N GLN A 437 15.53 8.20 -3.31
CA GLN A 437 16.36 9.16 -2.57
C GLN A 437 15.63 9.78 -1.37
N GLN A 438 14.33 10.07 -1.51
CA GLN A 438 13.53 10.55 -0.40
C GLN A 438 13.44 9.47 0.68
N TRP A 439 13.12 8.22 0.31
CA TRP A 439 12.95 7.13 1.25
C TRP A 439 14.23 6.73 1.98
N SER A 440 15.41 6.96 1.40
CA SER A 440 16.68 6.63 2.07
C SER A 440 16.87 7.35 3.41
N ASN A 441 16.14 8.44 3.65
CA ASN A 441 16.18 9.24 4.88
C ASN A 441 14.91 9.12 5.74
N THR A 442 14.12 8.06 5.55
CA THR A 442 12.83 7.84 6.25
C THR A 442 12.83 6.55 7.07
N GLY A 443 11.70 6.22 7.69
CA GLY A 443 11.48 4.96 8.42
C GLY A 443 11.27 3.72 7.53
N ILE A 444 11.41 3.82 6.20
CA ILE A 444 11.21 2.70 5.28
C ILE A 444 12.26 1.59 5.52
N ARG A 445 11.79 0.35 5.64
CA ARG A 445 12.59 -0.83 6.00
C ARG A 445 12.74 -1.87 4.91
N ALA A 446 11.89 -1.81 3.89
CA ALA A 446 12.02 -2.54 2.64
C ALA A 446 11.35 -1.74 1.53
N THR A 447 11.74 -1.99 0.27
CA THR A 447 11.00 -1.47 -0.89
C THR A 447 10.45 -2.62 -1.72
N MET A 448 9.26 -2.45 -2.28
CA MET A 448 8.62 -3.41 -3.16
C MET A 448 8.30 -2.75 -4.49
N MET A 449 8.60 -3.46 -5.58
CA MET A 449 8.17 -3.06 -6.92
C MET A 449 7.12 -4.05 -7.44
N ASP A 450 5.98 -3.52 -7.85
CA ASP A 450 4.93 -4.25 -8.57
C ASP A 450 4.39 -3.37 -9.72
N ALA A 451 3.39 -3.86 -10.44
CA ALA A 451 2.96 -3.22 -11.67
C ALA A 451 1.48 -3.44 -11.96
N ALA A 452 0.90 -2.46 -12.65
CA ALA A 452 -0.49 -2.51 -13.10
C ALA A 452 -0.65 -3.56 -14.21
N PRO A 453 -1.72 -4.38 -14.18
CA PRO A 453 -2.04 -5.26 -15.29
C PRO A 453 -2.53 -4.45 -16.50
N TYR A 454 -2.49 -5.05 -17.69
CA TYR A 454 -2.99 -4.44 -18.91
C TYR A 454 -4.21 -5.19 -19.46
N GLU A 455 -5.09 -4.47 -20.16
CA GLU A 455 -6.22 -5.08 -20.86
C GLU A 455 -5.89 -5.34 -22.33
N ARG A 456 -6.18 -6.54 -22.80
CA ARG A 456 -6.15 -6.87 -24.23
C ARG A 456 -7.31 -7.77 -24.60
N ASN A 457 -8.14 -7.31 -25.54
CA ASN A 457 -9.33 -8.01 -26.01
C ASN A 457 -10.32 -8.37 -24.87
N GLY A 458 -10.58 -7.43 -23.95
CA GLY A 458 -11.51 -7.65 -22.83
C GLY A 458 -10.98 -8.59 -21.74
N LYS A 459 -9.69 -8.94 -21.77
CA LYS A 459 -9.03 -9.77 -20.76
C LYS A 459 -7.91 -8.99 -20.10
N ILE A 460 -7.95 -8.94 -18.77
CA ILE A 460 -6.87 -8.40 -17.94
C ILE A 460 -5.75 -9.43 -17.92
N LYS A 461 -4.52 -8.98 -18.16
CA LYS A 461 -3.31 -9.79 -18.16
C LYS A 461 -2.23 -9.12 -17.33
N PRO A 462 -1.41 -9.89 -16.60
CA PRO A 462 -0.32 -9.32 -15.83
C PRO A 462 0.82 -8.86 -16.74
N ALA A 463 1.49 -7.77 -16.36
CA ALA A 463 2.72 -7.30 -16.96
C ALA A 463 3.52 -6.56 -15.89
N PHE A 464 4.78 -6.94 -15.70
CA PHE A 464 5.66 -6.20 -14.81
C PHE A 464 6.26 -4.99 -15.51
N CYS A 465 7.16 -5.22 -16.47
CA CYS A 465 7.76 -4.18 -17.31
C CYS A 465 8.38 -4.82 -18.56
N ALA A 466 7.95 -4.38 -19.74
CA ALA A 466 8.40 -4.92 -21.02
C ALA A 466 9.71 -4.30 -21.56
N GLY A 467 10.36 -3.42 -20.79
CA GLY A 467 11.63 -2.77 -21.16
C GLY A 467 11.56 -1.26 -21.15
N GLY A 468 12.65 -0.60 -21.53
CA GLY A 468 12.68 0.85 -21.76
C GLY A 468 11.83 1.25 -22.96
N ASP A 469 11.34 2.49 -22.98
CA ASP A 469 10.67 3.08 -24.16
C ASP A 469 11.69 3.43 -25.27
N VAL A 470 12.33 2.39 -25.81
CA VAL A 470 13.34 2.48 -26.87
C VAL A 470 12.76 3.04 -28.17
N LYS A 471 11.43 3.02 -28.34
CA LYS A 471 10.77 3.69 -29.46
C LYS A 471 10.85 5.20 -29.32
N ALA A 472 10.65 5.75 -28.12
CA ALA A 472 10.84 7.17 -27.87
C ALA A 472 12.31 7.57 -28.09
N VAL A 473 13.27 6.74 -27.66
CA VAL A 473 14.72 6.94 -27.88
C VAL A 473 15.03 6.97 -29.38
N TYR A 474 14.51 6.02 -30.16
CA TYR A 474 14.67 6.01 -31.62
C TYR A 474 14.16 7.30 -32.28
N LEU A 475 12.96 7.75 -31.91
CA LEU A 475 12.36 8.96 -32.47
C LEU A 475 13.18 10.21 -32.11
N ALA A 476 13.69 10.28 -30.88
CA ALA A 476 14.57 11.36 -30.44
C ALA A 476 15.89 11.36 -31.20
N GLY A 477 16.52 10.19 -31.40
CA GLY A 477 17.77 10.06 -32.15
C GLY A 477 17.65 10.39 -33.65
N LYS A 478 16.45 10.28 -34.23
CA LYS A 478 16.15 10.74 -35.60
C LYS A 478 15.86 12.24 -35.70
N SER A 479 15.76 12.94 -34.58
CA SER A 479 15.56 14.40 -34.50
C SER A 479 16.86 15.09 -34.06
N ASP A 480 16.90 16.43 -34.08
CA ASP A 480 18.03 17.20 -33.54
C ASP A 480 18.19 17.09 -32.00
N ASN A 481 17.30 16.36 -31.31
CA ASN A 481 17.30 16.21 -29.86
C ASN A 481 18.17 15.04 -29.35
N LYS A 482 19.47 15.08 -29.66
CA LYS A 482 20.46 14.06 -29.21
C LYS A 482 20.68 14.04 -27.70
N ALA A 483 20.33 15.10 -26.98
CA ALA A 483 20.45 15.16 -25.53
C ALA A 483 19.51 14.14 -24.84
N LEU A 484 18.28 14.00 -25.35
CA LEU A 484 17.28 13.11 -24.75
C LEU A 484 17.70 11.63 -24.75
N THR A 485 18.40 11.16 -25.79
CA THR A 485 18.87 9.77 -25.87
C THR A 485 19.99 9.49 -24.87
N ALA A 486 20.91 10.45 -24.69
CA ALA A 486 21.99 10.33 -23.73
C ALA A 486 21.47 10.42 -22.29
N ASP A 487 20.52 11.32 -22.01
CA ASP A 487 19.90 11.49 -20.71
C ASP A 487 19.13 10.25 -20.27
N PHE A 488 18.39 9.59 -21.19
CA PHE A 488 17.63 8.39 -20.89
C PHE A 488 18.50 7.28 -20.27
N PHE A 489 19.53 6.82 -20.99
CA PHE A 489 20.40 5.75 -20.50
C PHE A 489 21.26 6.20 -19.31
N ARG A 490 21.69 7.47 -19.30
CA ARG A 490 22.49 8.00 -18.19
C ARG A 490 21.70 7.97 -16.87
N GLU A 491 20.44 8.38 -16.91
CA GLU A 491 19.57 8.39 -15.73
C GLU A 491 19.06 6.99 -15.37
N GLU A 492 18.76 6.14 -16.37
CA GLU A 492 18.41 4.74 -16.14
C GLU A 492 19.54 4.00 -15.40
N TYR A 493 20.78 4.14 -15.85
CA TYR A 493 21.91 3.45 -15.24
C TYR A 493 22.23 3.98 -13.85
N LYS A 494 22.02 5.27 -13.59
CA LYS A 494 22.07 5.83 -12.22
C LYS A 494 21.02 5.20 -11.31
N LEU A 495 19.79 5.02 -11.81
CA LEU A 495 18.74 4.33 -11.08
C LEU A 495 19.09 2.85 -10.82
N ASN A 496 19.60 2.13 -11.83
CA ASN A 496 20.04 0.73 -11.65
C ASN A 496 21.16 0.63 -10.59
N HIS A 497 22.14 1.55 -10.64
CA HIS A 497 23.21 1.63 -9.66
C HIS A 497 22.69 1.89 -8.24
N MET A 498 21.75 2.83 -8.09
CA MET A 498 21.11 3.12 -6.80
C MET A 498 20.34 1.91 -6.27
N ILE A 499 19.61 1.20 -7.14
CA ILE A 499 18.91 -0.03 -6.77
C ILE A 499 19.89 -1.10 -6.28
N ALA A 500 21.05 -1.22 -6.94
CA ALA A 500 22.07 -2.21 -6.60
C ALA A 500 22.86 -1.89 -5.32
N THR A 501 22.92 -0.62 -4.91
CA THR A 501 23.77 -0.15 -3.80
C THR A 501 23.00 0.35 -2.57
N GLN A 502 21.67 0.48 -2.66
CA GLN A 502 20.83 0.85 -1.51
C GLN A 502 20.98 -0.13 -0.33
N GLN A 503 20.85 0.39 0.90
CA GLN A 503 20.96 -0.42 2.11
C GLN A 503 19.64 -1.14 2.47
N VAL A 504 18.52 -0.57 2.04
CA VAL A 504 17.18 -1.11 2.28
C VAL A 504 16.93 -2.28 1.31
N PRO A 505 16.49 -3.46 1.77
CA PRO A 505 16.20 -4.59 0.89
C PRO A 505 15.06 -4.23 -0.07
N GLN A 506 15.33 -4.27 -1.37
CA GLN A 506 14.31 -4.21 -2.40
C GLN A 506 13.86 -5.61 -2.79
N LEU A 507 12.54 -5.79 -2.94
CA LEU A 507 11.93 -6.94 -3.60
C LEU A 507 11.14 -6.52 -4.85
N SER A 508 11.07 -7.40 -5.85
CA SER A 508 10.25 -7.19 -7.06
C SER A 508 9.33 -8.37 -7.31
N ILE A 509 8.07 -8.11 -7.65
CA ILE A 509 7.07 -9.12 -8.01
C ILE A 509 6.97 -9.20 -9.54
N TRP A 510 7.51 -10.26 -10.11
CA TRP A 510 7.52 -10.53 -11.55
C TRP A 510 6.26 -11.26 -12.01
N ASP A 511 5.10 -10.61 -11.95
CA ASP A 511 3.88 -11.16 -12.53
C ASP A 511 3.71 -10.66 -13.98
N GLY A 512 3.93 -11.56 -14.95
CA GLY A 512 3.87 -11.23 -16.38
C GLY A 512 5.24 -10.95 -17.03
N VAL A 513 5.26 -10.08 -18.04
CA VAL A 513 6.46 -9.81 -18.86
C VAL A 513 7.50 -9.00 -18.09
N VAL A 514 8.77 -9.45 -18.12
CA VAL A 514 9.95 -8.78 -17.53
C VAL A 514 11.08 -8.77 -18.56
N MET A 515 11.36 -7.64 -19.21
CA MET A 515 12.37 -7.56 -20.27
C MET A 515 13.18 -6.26 -20.20
N GLY A 516 14.42 -6.26 -20.71
CA GLY A 516 15.29 -5.08 -20.83
C GLY A 516 15.35 -4.23 -19.57
N GLY A 517 15.01 -2.93 -19.68
CA GLY A 517 14.91 -2.02 -18.54
C GLY A 517 14.11 -2.54 -17.34
N GLY A 518 13.07 -3.36 -17.56
CA GLY A 518 12.31 -4.02 -16.48
C GLY A 518 13.16 -5.02 -15.68
N VAL A 519 14.09 -5.71 -16.33
CA VAL A 519 15.12 -6.52 -15.67
C VAL A 519 16.06 -5.62 -14.87
N GLY A 520 16.53 -4.51 -15.45
CA GLY A 520 17.39 -3.53 -14.76
C GLY A 520 16.78 -2.90 -13.51
N LEU A 521 15.45 -2.73 -13.48
CA LEU A 521 14.73 -2.21 -12.32
C LEU A 521 14.62 -3.20 -11.15
N SER A 522 14.91 -4.48 -11.37
CA SER A 522 14.49 -5.53 -10.44
C SER A 522 15.56 -6.58 -10.13
N VAL A 523 16.41 -6.93 -11.10
CA VAL A 523 17.41 -8.00 -10.94
C VAL A 523 18.43 -7.68 -9.86
N HIS A 524 18.80 -6.40 -9.75
CA HIS A 524 19.78 -5.89 -8.78
C HIS A 524 19.24 -5.77 -7.36
N GLY A 525 17.92 -5.88 -7.17
CA GLY A 525 17.30 -5.89 -5.85
C GLY A 525 17.80 -7.06 -4.99
N LYS A 526 17.32 -7.19 -3.75
CA LYS A 526 17.68 -8.34 -2.92
C LYS A 526 16.84 -9.58 -3.26
N TYR A 527 15.55 -9.38 -3.56
CA TYR A 527 14.58 -10.44 -3.79
C TYR A 527 13.82 -10.26 -5.11
N ARG A 528 13.59 -11.37 -5.82
CA ARG A 528 12.89 -11.42 -7.11
C ARG A 528 11.89 -12.57 -7.05
N VAL A 529 10.61 -12.25 -7.06
CA VAL A 529 9.52 -13.21 -6.89
C VAL A 529 8.88 -13.48 -8.24
N ALA A 530 9.12 -14.67 -8.80
CA ALA A 530 8.48 -15.12 -10.02
C ALA A 530 7.12 -15.79 -9.73
N THR A 531 6.24 -15.74 -10.72
CA THR A 531 4.94 -16.44 -10.76
C THR A 531 4.86 -17.32 -12.00
N GLU A 532 3.83 -18.14 -12.11
CA GLU A 532 3.55 -18.94 -13.30
C GLU A 532 3.32 -18.08 -14.57
N ASN A 533 3.04 -16.78 -14.40
CA ASN A 533 2.86 -15.85 -15.51
C ASN A 533 4.16 -15.16 -15.94
N THR A 534 5.26 -15.31 -15.19
CA THR A 534 6.52 -14.63 -15.51
C THR A 534 7.03 -15.04 -16.89
N LEU A 535 7.33 -14.05 -17.72
CA LEU A 535 8.04 -14.22 -18.99
C LEU A 535 9.23 -13.27 -19.02
N PHE A 536 10.42 -13.82 -18.76
CA PHE A 536 11.66 -13.08 -18.68
C PHE A 536 12.47 -13.20 -19.98
N ALA A 537 13.09 -12.11 -20.45
CA ALA A 537 14.09 -12.16 -21.53
C ALA A 537 14.98 -10.92 -21.57
N MET A 538 16.17 -11.05 -22.16
CA MET A 538 17.04 -9.95 -22.58
C MET A 538 17.19 -9.99 -24.12
N PRO A 539 16.20 -9.50 -24.89
CA PRO A 539 16.14 -9.66 -26.35
C PRO A 539 16.93 -8.60 -27.14
N GLU A 540 17.84 -7.87 -26.52
CA GLU A 540 18.44 -6.64 -27.05
C GLU A 540 19.27 -6.87 -28.34
N CYS A 541 19.93 -8.02 -28.49
CA CYS A 541 20.66 -8.36 -29.71
C CYS A 541 19.76 -8.40 -30.96
N LYS A 542 18.45 -8.65 -30.78
CA LYS A 542 17.46 -8.70 -31.87
C LYS A 542 17.07 -7.31 -32.38
N ILE A 543 17.34 -6.27 -31.60
CA ILE A 543 16.99 -4.88 -31.92
C ILE A 543 18.23 -4.01 -32.15
N GLY A 544 19.40 -4.62 -32.40
CA GLY A 544 20.65 -3.87 -32.65
C GLY A 544 21.22 -3.19 -31.40
N LEU A 545 20.88 -3.69 -30.22
CA LEU A 545 21.41 -3.26 -28.92
C LEU A 545 22.13 -4.45 -28.26
N PHE A 546 22.47 -4.36 -26.99
CA PHE A 546 23.09 -5.41 -26.19
C PHE A 546 22.39 -5.49 -24.84
N PRO A 547 22.49 -6.60 -24.08
CA PRO A 547 21.90 -6.71 -22.74
C PRO A 547 22.52 -5.70 -21.77
N ASP A 548 21.86 -4.56 -21.63
CA ASP A 548 22.31 -3.40 -20.87
C ASP A 548 21.75 -3.40 -19.44
N VAL A 549 21.64 -2.22 -18.80
CA VAL A 549 21.11 -2.02 -17.45
C VAL A 549 21.74 -2.91 -16.38
N GLY A 550 23.04 -3.19 -16.52
CA GLY A 550 23.83 -4.09 -15.68
C GLY A 550 23.75 -5.55 -16.10
N GLY A 551 23.18 -5.88 -17.26
CA GLY A 551 23.19 -7.21 -17.87
C GLY A 551 24.58 -7.84 -17.88
N SER A 552 25.58 -7.06 -18.29
CA SER A 552 26.97 -7.51 -18.33
C SER A 552 27.55 -7.80 -16.94
N TRP A 553 26.95 -7.25 -15.88
CA TRP A 553 27.38 -7.48 -14.49
C TRP A 553 26.86 -8.82 -13.95
N TRP A 554 25.55 -9.05 -14.01
CA TRP A 554 24.93 -10.21 -13.36
C TRP A 554 24.94 -11.47 -14.23
N ILE A 555 24.89 -11.38 -15.57
CA ILE A 555 24.87 -12.54 -16.47
C ILE A 555 26.11 -13.44 -16.28
N PRO A 556 27.35 -12.90 -16.25
CA PRO A 556 28.55 -13.72 -16.02
C PRO A 556 28.65 -14.25 -14.58
N ARG A 557 27.85 -13.72 -13.65
CA ARG A 557 27.87 -14.01 -12.22
C ARG A 557 26.69 -14.86 -11.75
N LEU A 558 25.88 -15.36 -12.68
CA LEU A 558 24.77 -16.26 -12.37
C LEU A 558 25.26 -17.46 -11.54
N LYS A 559 24.40 -17.93 -10.63
CA LYS A 559 24.63 -19.10 -9.78
C LYS A 559 23.43 -20.03 -9.93
N LEU A 560 23.63 -21.22 -10.51
CA LEU A 560 22.53 -22.18 -10.67
C LEU A 560 22.08 -22.68 -9.31
N TYR A 561 20.77 -22.76 -9.10
CA TYR A 561 20.14 -22.99 -7.80
C TYR A 561 20.60 -24.28 -7.08
N GLN A 562 20.97 -25.31 -7.84
CA GLN A 562 21.41 -26.60 -7.30
C GLN A 562 22.88 -26.96 -7.59
N HIS A 563 23.63 -26.11 -8.30
CA HIS A 563 25.02 -26.35 -8.67
C HIS A 563 25.87 -25.11 -8.35
N GLN A 564 26.63 -25.16 -7.25
CA GLN A 564 27.53 -24.09 -6.80
C GLN A 564 28.79 -23.93 -7.68
N SER A 565 28.87 -24.63 -8.82
CA SER A 565 29.95 -24.53 -9.80
C SER A 565 29.57 -23.53 -10.88
N CYS A 566 30.53 -22.68 -11.29
CA CYS A 566 30.40 -21.59 -12.25
C CYS A 566 29.39 -21.84 -13.38
N VAL A 567 28.57 -20.84 -13.68
CA VAL A 567 27.67 -20.90 -14.83
C VAL A 567 28.49 -21.00 -16.09
N GLY A 568 28.38 -22.16 -16.75
CA GLY A 568 28.99 -22.44 -18.04
C GLY A 568 28.36 -21.59 -19.16
N GLY A 569 27.93 -22.23 -20.24
CA GLY A 569 27.45 -21.53 -21.43
C GLY A 569 26.13 -20.76 -21.27
N VAL A 570 25.40 -20.92 -20.16
CA VAL A 570 24.03 -20.39 -19.99
C VAL A 570 23.98 -18.87 -20.07
N GLY A 571 24.87 -18.15 -19.40
CA GLY A 571 24.86 -16.67 -19.44
C GLY A 571 25.02 -16.14 -20.86
N ASN A 572 26.02 -16.66 -21.58
CA ASN A 572 26.27 -16.33 -23.00
C ASN A 572 25.08 -16.71 -23.89
N TYR A 573 24.48 -17.88 -23.67
CA TYR A 573 23.28 -18.31 -24.39
C TYR A 573 22.13 -17.31 -24.20
N LEU A 574 21.83 -16.92 -22.96
CA LEU A 574 20.74 -15.98 -22.67
C LEU A 574 20.98 -14.62 -23.34
N ALA A 575 22.19 -14.07 -23.19
CA ALA A 575 22.55 -12.76 -23.70
C ALA A 575 22.55 -12.66 -25.23
N LEU A 576 23.02 -13.71 -25.91
CA LEU A 576 23.15 -13.72 -27.37
C LEU A 576 21.84 -14.12 -28.07
N THR A 577 21.04 -15.00 -27.47
CA THR A 577 19.82 -15.52 -28.11
C THR A 577 18.54 -14.79 -27.70
N GLY A 578 18.57 -14.04 -26.59
CA GLY A 578 17.36 -13.44 -26.03
C GLY A 578 16.31 -14.47 -25.62
N ALA A 579 16.76 -15.66 -25.20
CA ALA A 579 15.88 -16.77 -24.82
C ALA A 579 14.85 -16.34 -23.77
N ARG A 580 13.62 -16.80 -23.96
CA ARG A 580 12.49 -16.52 -23.06
C ARG A 580 12.45 -17.55 -21.95
N LEU A 581 12.55 -17.10 -20.72
CA LEU A 581 12.55 -17.93 -19.52
C LEU A 581 11.19 -17.85 -18.81
N LYS A 582 10.72 -19.01 -18.34
CA LYS A 582 9.57 -19.14 -17.45
C LYS A 582 10.04 -19.36 -16.02
N ALA A 583 9.09 -19.45 -15.09
CA ALA A 583 9.36 -19.62 -13.66
C ALA A 583 10.36 -20.75 -13.36
N GLU A 584 10.23 -21.91 -14.01
CA GLU A 584 11.11 -23.06 -13.78
C GLU A 584 12.55 -22.77 -14.19
N ASP A 585 12.75 -22.12 -15.34
CA ASP A 585 14.07 -21.70 -15.82
C ASP A 585 14.67 -20.60 -14.93
N LEU A 586 13.85 -19.67 -14.46
CA LEU A 586 14.27 -18.59 -13.58
C LEU A 586 14.70 -19.10 -12.20
N MET A 587 13.97 -20.08 -11.65
CA MET A 587 14.38 -20.76 -10.44
C MET A 587 15.63 -21.61 -10.67
N TYR A 588 15.71 -22.37 -11.78
CA TYR A 588 16.90 -23.18 -12.11
C TYR A 588 18.17 -22.34 -12.24
N SER A 589 18.08 -21.20 -12.94
CA SER A 589 19.21 -20.29 -13.19
C SER A 589 19.59 -19.41 -11.99
N GLY A 590 18.76 -19.38 -10.93
CA GLY A 590 18.95 -18.51 -9.77
C GLY A 590 18.65 -17.03 -10.04
N ILE A 591 18.08 -16.70 -11.21
CA ILE A 591 17.67 -15.34 -11.55
C ILE A 591 16.50 -14.91 -10.64
N ALA A 592 15.47 -15.74 -10.52
CA ALA A 592 14.44 -15.54 -9.48
C ALA A 592 14.93 -16.13 -8.15
N THR A 593 14.62 -15.48 -7.04
CA THR A 593 14.95 -16.02 -5.70
C THR A 593 13.84 -16.83 -5.10
N HIS A 594 12.60 -16.47 -5.42
CA HIS A 594 11.41 -17.13 -4.91
C HIS A 594 10.42 -17.32 -6.05
N TYR A 595 9.66 -18.40 -5.95
CA TYR A 595 8.49 -18.66 -6.75
C TYR A 595 7.25 -18.64 -5.85
N VAL A 596 6.21 -17.91 -6.26
CA VAL A 596 4.92 -17.80 -5.58
C VAL A 596 3.82 -17.83 -6.63
N LYS A 597 2.78 -18.63 -6.40
CA LYS A 597 1.62 -18.68 -7.30
C LYS A 597 0.90 -17.32 -7.34
N SER A 598 0.49 -16.88 -8.52
CA SER A 598 -0.13 -15.56 -8.72
C SER A 598 -1.36 -15.33 -7.83
N GLU A 599 -2.15 -16.38 -7.56
CA GLU A 599 -3.32 -16.34 -6.67
C GLU A 599 -2.99 -15.97 -5.21
N ARG A 600 -1.73 -16.14 -4.78
CA ARG A 600 -1.27 -15.84 -3.42
C ARG A 600 -0.54 -14.49 -3.30
N LEU A 601 -0.41 -13.72 -4.39
CA LEU A 601 0.31 -12.44 -4.35
C LEU A 601 -0.33 -11.43 -3.39
N GLU A 602 -1.66 -11.36 -3.33
CA GLU A 602 -2.36 -10.44 -2.43
C GLU A 602 -2.24 -10.84 -0.95
N GLU A 603 -2.03 -12.13 -0.67
CA GLU A 603 -1.66 -12.60 0.67
C GLU A 603 -0.21 -12.23 1.00
N LEU A 604 0.70 -12.42 0.04
CA LEU A 604 2.11 -12.07 0.19
C LEU A 604 2.29 -10.57 0.45
N LYS A 605 1.67 -9.69 -0.34
CA LYS A 605 1.76 -8.23 -0.19
C LYS A 605 1.33 -7.79 1.21
N ARG A 606 0.21 -8.33 1.72
CA ARG A 606 -0.26 -8.05 3.09
C ARG A 606 0.72 -8.51 4.16
N ALA A 607 1.28 -9.71 4.01
CA ALA A 607 2.26 -10.23 4.97
C ALA A 607 3.56 -9.41 4.98
N LEU A 608 3.99 -8.89 3.82
CA LEU A 608 5.15 -8.01 3.72
C LEU A 608 4.91 -6.65 4.37
N ILE A 609 3.73 -6.07 4.18
CA ILE A 609 3.32 -4.84 4.87
C ILE A 609 3.42 -5.03 6.38
N GLU A 610 2.83 -6.10 6.91
CA GLU A 610 2.82 -6.39 8.35
C GLU A 610 4.22 -6.66 8.92
N SER A 611 5.08 -7.37 8.18
CA SER A 611 6.42 -7.68 8.68
C SER A 611 7.34 -6.47 8.73
N THR A 612 7.11 -5.46 7.90
CA THR A 612 7.91 -4.22 7.91
C THR A 612 7.65 -3.35 9.14
N ASP A 613 6.58 -3.59 9.90
CA ASP A 613 6.28 -2.87 11.14
C ASP A 613 6.96 -3.49 12.38
N ASP A 614 7.53 -4.70 12.28
CA ASP A 614 8.22 -5.38 13.38
C ASP A 614 9.71 -5.02 13.44
N SER A 615 10.12 -4.18 14.40
CA SER A 615 11.48 -3.65 14.55
C SER A 615 12.57 -4.68 14.90
N SER A 616 12.23 -5.96 15.07
CA SER A 616 13.17 -6.98 15.57
C SER A 616 14.14 -7.55 14.53
N SER A 617 13.81 -7.49 13.23
CA SER A 617 14.64 -8.06 12.15
C SER A 617 15.40 -7.00 11.33
N THR A 618 16.66 -7.29 10.98
CA THR A 618 17.41 -6.47 10.00
C THR A 618 16.95 -6.72 8.56
N ASP A 619 16.34 -7.87 8.30
CA ASP A 619 15.66 -8.17 7.03
C ASP A 619 14.24 -8.63 7.33
N CYS A 620 13.31 -7.68 7.26
CA CYS A 620 11.91 -7.90 7.59
C CYS A 620 11.13 -8.69 6.53
N VAL A 621 11.68 -8.91 5.33
CA VAL A 621 10.96 -9.53 4.21
C VAL A 621 11.37 -10.99 3.98
N ALA A 622 12.58 -11.39 4.38
CA ALA A 622 13.12 -12.73 4.14
C ALA A 622 12.23 -13.88 4.67
N SER A 623 11.77 -13.79 5.93
CA SER A 623 10.97 -14.85 6.56
C SER A 623 9.59 -14.99 5.90
N VAL A 624 8.98 -13.85 5.52
CA VAL A 624 7.72 -13.82 4.79
C VAL A 624 7.90 -14.53 3.46
N LEU A 625 8.86 -14.10 2.65
CA LEU A 625 9.11 -14.70 1.33
C LEU A 625 9.38 -16.21 1.40
N MET A 626 10.13 -16.66 2.41
CA MET A 626 10.37 -18.09 2.64
C MET A 626 9.07 -18.85 2.93
N SER A 627 8.13 -18.27 3.68
CA SER A 627 6.85 -18.90 3.99
C SER A 627 5.89 -18.97 2.79
N PHE A 628 6.07 -18.08 1.81
CA PHE A 628 5.28 -18.04 0.57
C PHE A 628 5.92 -18.83 -0.57
N HIS A 629 7.21 -19.15 -0.48
CA HIS A 629 7.92 -19.90 -1.51
C HIS A 629 7.27 -21.26 -1.77
N ASP A 630 6.77 -21.44 -2.98
CA ASP A 630 6.17 -22.70 -3.39
C ASP A 630 7.23 -23.69 -3.87
N LEU A 631 7.52 -24.68 -3.02
CA LEU A 631 8.49 -25.75 -3.27
C LEU A 631 8.02 -26.79 -4.28
N THR A 632 6.80 -26.67 -4.82
CA THR A 632 6.29 -27.60 -5.85
C THR A 632 6.81 -27.29 -7.25
N ILE A 633 7.47 -26.15 -7.44
CA ILE A 633 8.10 -25.81 -8.72
C ILE A 633 9.20 -26.81 -9.07
N ASN A 634 9.11 -27.42 -10.25
CA ASN A 634 10.02 -28.47 -10.69
C ASN A 634 11.08 -27.91 -11.65
N THR A 635 12.28 -27.65 -11.13
CA THR A 635 13.42 -27.14 -11.92
C THR A 635 14.02 -28.17 -12.86
N ASP A 636 13.75 -29.47 -12.68
CA ASP A 636 14.26 -30.52 -13.59
C ASP A 636 13.53 -30.48 -14.95
N GLU A 637 12.31 -29.94 -14.96
CA GLU A 637 11.52 -29.76 -16.19
C GLU A 637 11.89 -28.50 -16.97
N ALA A 638 12.71 -27.61 -16.38
CA ALA A 638 13.18 -26.38 -17.01
C ALA A 638 13.90 -26.66 -18.33
N PHE A 639 13.69 -25.79 -19.32
CA PHE A 639 14.36 -25.88 -20.62
C PHE A 639 15.89 -25.80 -20.46
N LEU A 640 16.37 -24.87 -19.63
CA LEU A 640 17.79 -24.71 -19.36
C LEU A 640 18.41 -25.94 -18.71
N SER A 641 17.66 -26.64 -17.85
CA SER A 641 18.11 -27.88 -17.22
C SER A 641 18.27 -29.00 -18.25
N LYS A 642 17.26 -29.19 -19.10
CA LYS A 642 17.24 -30.24 -20.16
C LYS A 642 18.34 -30.07 -21.20
N HIS A 643 18.66 -28.82 -21.55
CA HIS A 643 19.65 -28.50 -22.59
C HIS A 643 21.01 -28.05 -22.03
N LYS A 644 21.24 -28.18 -20.71
CA LYS A 644 22.44 -27.64 -20.05
C LYS A 644 23.74 -28.06 -20.72
N ARG A 645 23.87 -29.34 -21.03
CA ARG A 645 25.07 -29.90 -21.67
C ARG A 645 25.29 -29.30 -23.04
N GLU A 646 24.24 -29.20 -23.85
CA GLU A 646 24.34 -28.65 -25.19
C GLU A 646 24.68 -27.16 -25.16
N ILE A 647 24.09 -26.42 -24.22
CA ILE A 647 24.41 -25.01 -23.96
C ILE A 647 25.88 -24.86 -23.57
N ASP A 648 26.40 -25.68 -22.66
CA ASP A 648 27.81 -25.60 -22.27
C ASP A 648 28.74 -25.93 -23.45
N ASP A 649 28.50 -27.03 -24.15
CA ASP A 649 29.35 -27.47 -25.28
C ASP A 649 29.43 -26.38 -26.36
N ALA A 650 28.34 -25.64 -26.57
CA ALA A 650 28.23 -24.57 -27.56
C ALA A 650 28.73 -23.20 -27.08
N PHE A 651 28.48 -22.80 -25.83
CA PHE A 651 28.66 -21.41 -25.38
C PHE A 651 29.70 -21.22 -24.27
N HIS A 652 30.09 -22.28 -23.56
CA HIS A 652 31.09 -22.20 -22.51
C HIS A 652 32.49 -22.08 -23.12
N ASP A 653 33.33 -21.22 -22.53
CA ASP A 653 34.72 -20.99 -22.90
C ASP A 653 34.96 -20.72 -24.39
N LYS A 654 33.96 -20.17 -25.10
CA LYS A 654 34.12 -19.73 -26.49
C LYS A 654 34.62 -18.30 -26.53
N GLU A 655 35.67 -18.08 -27.30
CA GLU A 655 36.29 -16.77 -27.44
C GLU A 655 35.58 -15.91 -28.50
N THR A 656 34.91 -16.51 -29.47
CA THR A 656 34.22 -15.73 -30.52
C THR A 656 32.82 -16.25 -30.79
N VAL A 657 31.97 -15.41 -31.40
CA VAL A 657 30.64 -15.82 -31.85
C VAL A 657 30.76 -16.88 -32.95
N GLU A 658 31.81 -16.79 -33.77
CA GLU A 658 32.18 -17.77 -34.79
C GLU A 658 32.51 -19.14 -34.19
N ASP A 659 33.18 -19.19 -33.04
CA ASP A 659 33.44 -20.44 -32.31
C ASP A 659 32.14 -21.06 -31.79
N ILE A 660 31.21 -20.23 -31.30
CA ILE A 660 29.88 -20.67 -30.85
C ILE A 660 29.10 -21.26 -32.03
N ILE A 661 29.06 -20.57 -33.17
CA ILE A 661 28.38 -21.04 -34.38
C ILE A 661 29.01 -22.33 -34.89
N SER A 662 30.34 -22.42 -34.87
CA SER A 662 31.06 -23.64 -35.29
C SER A 662 30.75 -24.81 -34.36
N ALA A 663 30.69 -24.58 -33.06
CA ALA A 663 30.29 -25.60 -32.09
C ALA A 663 28.85 -26.07 -32.34
N LEU A 664 27.89 -25.15 -32.49
CA LEU A 664 26.49 -25.49 -32.79
C LEU A 664 26.34 -26.25 -34.11
N LYS A 665 27.06 -25.86 -35.18
CA LYS A 665 27.04 -26.56 -36.47
C LYS A 665 27.58 -27.99 -36.39
N SER A 666 28.44 -28.28 -35.40
CA SER A 666 28.98 -29.62 -35.18
C SER A 666 28.01 -30.55 -34.41
N MET A 667 26.93 -30.00 -33.87
CA MET A 667 25.94 -30.73 -33.06
C MET A 667 24.73 -31.08 -33.93
N ASP A 668 24.39 -32.38 -34.00
CA ASP A 668 23.21 -32.85 -34.72
C ASP A 668 21.99 -32.94 -33.78
N THR A 669 21.55 -31.80 -33.26
CA THR A 669 20.43 -31.72 -32.32
C THR A 669 19.43 -30.62 -32.70
N SER A 670 18.17 -30.78 -32.31
CA SER A 670 17.12 -29.79 -32.55
C SER A 670 17.38 -28.47 -31.80
N PHE A 671 18.01 -28.55 -30.63
CA PHE A 671 18.48 -27.38 -29.89
C PHE A 671 19.50 -26.58 -30.71
N ALA A 672 20.52 -27.24 -31.26
CA ALA A 672 21.56 -26.55 -32.01
C ALA A 672 21.01 -25.89 -33.29
N GLN A 673 20.15 -26.59 -34.02
CA GLN A 673 19.49 -26.08 -35.22
C GLN A 673 18.64 -24.82 -34.93
N SER A 674 17.75 -24.89 -33.93
CA SER A 674 16.90 -23.75 -33.55
C SER A 674 17.69 -22.57 -32.97
N THR A 675 18.79 -22.86 -32.26
CA THR A 675 19.70 -21.82 -31.74
C THR A 675 20.44 -21.11 -32.87
N LEU A 676 20.93 -21.85 -33.87
CA LEU A 676 21.55 -21.26 -35.07
C LEU A 676 20.56 -20.38 -35.84
N GLU A 677 19.32 -20.84 -36.04
CA GLU A 677 18.27 -20.03 -36.65
C GLU A 677 18.02 -18.73 -35.89
N THR A 678 18.03 -18.81 -34.55
CA THR A 678 17.85 -17.63 -33.68
C THR A 678 19.03 -16.67 -33.80
N LEU A 679 20.27 -17.15 -33.72
CA LEU A 679 21.47 -16.31 -33.81
C LEU A 679 21.58 -15.62 -35.17
N ASN A 680 21.19 -16.29 -36.26
CA ASN A 680 21.20 -15.71 -37.61
C ASN A 680 20.20 -14.55 -37.81
N GLN A 681 19.24 -14.38 -36.89
CA GLN A 681 18.29 -13.24 -36.92
C GLN A 681 18.79 -12.02 -36.13
N MET A 682 19.84 -12.18 -35.31
CA MET A 682 20.36 -11.11 -34.46
C MET A 682 21.29 -10.18 -35.25
N SER A 683 21.52 -8.97 -34.74
CA SER A 683 22.56 -8.10 -35.30
C SER A 683 23.94 -8.75 -35.11
N PRO A 684 24.74 -8.93 -36.18
CA PRO A 684 26.10 -9.45 -36.08
C PRO A 684 26.98 -8.60 -35.15
N THR A 685 26.82 -7.28 -35.21
CA THR A 685 27.53 -6.33 -34.35
C THR A 685 27.16 -6.53 -32.89
N SER A 686 25.86 -6.56 -32.59
CA SER A 686 25.34 -6.80 -31.24
C SER A 686 25.83 -8.11 -30.64
N LEU A 687 25.87 -9.20 -31.41
CA LEU A 687 26.37 -10.49 -30.94
C LEU A 687 27.83 -10.39 -30.48
N LYS A 688 28.70 -9.79 -31.29
CA LYS A 688 30.14 -9.68 -30.97
C LYS A 688 30.38 -8.73 -29.80
N VAL A 689 29.73 -7.57 -29.81
CA VAL A 689 29.84 -6.58 -28.73
C VAL A 689 29.32 -7.13 -27.41
N THR A 690 28.21 -7.89 -27.42
CA THR A 690 27.66 -8.52 -26.23
C THR A 690 28.63 -9.54 -25.63
N LEU A 691 29.17 -10.46 -26.46
CA LEU A 691 30.10 -11.47 -25.97
C LEU A 691 31.38 -10.83 -25.39
N GLU A 692 31.93 -9.82 -26.06
CA GLU A 692 33.10 -9.09 -25.57
C GLU A 692 32.81 -8.29 -24.29
N GLY A 693 31.64 -7.64 -24.21
CA GLY A 693 31.20 -6.90 -23.03
C GLY A 693 31.07 -7.79 -21.81
N LEU A 694 30.48 -8.98 -21.95
CA LEU A 694 30.39 -9.97 -20.87
C LEU A 694 31.79 -10.39 -20.36
N LYS A 695 32.74 -10.62 -21.26
CA LYS A 695 34.11 -10.98 -20.89
C LYS A 695 34.81 -9.86 -20.14
N ARG A 696 34.68 -8.60 -20.59
CA ARG A 696 35.27 -7.45 -19.89
C ARG A 696 34.62 -7.25 -18.52
N ALA A 697 33.30 -7.28 -18.45
CA ALA A 697 32.55 -7.09 -17.21
C ALA A 697 32.78 -8.20 -16.17
N SER A 698 33.11 -9.42 -16.60
CA SER A 698 33.48 -10.50 -15.68
C SER A 698 34.73 -10.19 -14.84
N LYS A 699 35.59 -9.28 -15.33
CA LYS A 699 36.85 -8.87 -14.68
C LYS A 699 36.71 -7.59 -13.83
N LEU A 700 35.55 -6.92 -13.89
CA LEU A 700 35.30 -5.68 -13.14
C LEU A 700 34.97 -5.95 -11.67
N ASN A 701 35.25 -4.97 -10.82
CA ASN A 701 35.16 -5.12 -9.36
C ASN A 701 33.81 -4.70 -8.78
N ASN A 702 33.08 -3.83 -9.46
CA ASN A 702 31.78 -3.35 -9.01
C ASN A 702 30.84 -3.04 -10.19
N ILE A 703 29.54 -2.96 -9.89
CA ILE A 703 28.50 -2.68 -10.88
C ILE A 703 28.63 -1.27 -11.49
N GLY A 704 29.18 -0.30 -10.77
CA GLY A 704 29.37 1.07 -11.28
C GLY A 704 30.35 1.10 -12.46
N GLU A 705 31.48 0.39 -12.35
CA GLU A 705 32.43 0.20 -13.47
C GLU A 705 31.76 -0.49 -14.67
N CYS A 706 30.88 -1.47 -14.40
CA CYS A 706 30.15 -2.17 -15.45
C CYS A 706 29.16 -1.27 -16.17
N LEU A 707 28.35 -0.51 -15.43
CA LEU A 707 27.39 0.44 -16.00
C LEU A 707 28.07 1.58 -16.77
N ALA A 708 29.25 2.02 -16.33
CA ALA A 708 30.06 2.97 -17.09
C ALA A 708 30.53 2.37 -18.42
N MET A 709 31.02 1.12 -18.42
CA MET A 709 31.36 0.41 -19.64
C MET A 709 30.15 0.23 -20.56
N GLU A 710 29.01 -0.21 -20.04
CA GLU A 710 27.77 -0.32 -20.81
C GLU A 710 27.29 1.03 -21.35
N TYR A 711 27.57 2.13 -20.65
CA TYR A 711 27.25 3.47 -21.14
C TYR A 711 28.04 3.82 -22.40
N ARG A 712 29.32 3.43 -22.48
CA ARG A 712 30.12 3.58 -23.72
C ARG A 712 29.49 2.81 -24.87
N ILE A 713 29.14 1.55 -24.62
CA ILE A 713 28.53 0.67 -25.62
C ILE A 713 27.21 1.26 -26.11
N VAL A 714 26.35 1.73 -25.20
CA VAL A 714 25.04 2.28 -25.58
C VAL A 714 25.18 3.60 -26.34
N GLN A 715 26.12 4.47 -25.96
CA GLN A 715 26.39 5.69 -26.74
C GLN A 715 26.91 5.36 -28.15
N ALA A 716 27.73 4.32 -28.30
CA ALA A 716 28.13 3.81 -29.61
C ALA A 716 26.93 3.25 -30.41
N CYS A 717 26.02 2.54 -29.76
CA CYS A 717 24.73 2.13 -30.37
C CYS A 717 23.85 3.32 -30.76
N MET A 718 23.97 4.48 -30.13
CA MET A 718 23.17 5.67 -30.50
C MET A 718 23.75 6.46 -31.69
N LYS A 719 24.97 6.15 -32.15
CA LYS A 719 25.57 6.77 -33.33
C LYS A 719 24.72 6.50 -34.58
N GLU A 720 24.61 7.50 -35.45
CA GLU A 720 23.86 7.38 -36.69
C GLU A 720 24.42 6.25 -37.57
N GLY A 721 23.53 5.41 -38.10
CA GLY A 721 23.90 4.27 -38.94
C GLY A 721 24.20 2.97 -38.18
N SER A 722 24.07 2.97 -36.84
CA SER A 722 24.13 1.73 -36.06
C SER A 722 22.92 0.82 -36.30
N ASP A 723 23.09 -0.47 -35.99
CA ASP A 723 22.03 -1.47 -36.08
C ASP A 723 20.82 -1.16 -35.17
N PHE A 724 21.00 -0.39 -34.09
CA PHE A 724 19.91 -0.02 -33.18
C PHE A 724 18.72 0.61 -33.93
N TYR A 725 18.99 1.58 -34.80
CA TYR A 725 17.92 2.28 -35.52
C TYR A 725 17.16 1.34 -36.47
N GLU A 726 17.87 0.43 -37.12
CA GLU A 726 17.23 -0.54 -38.01
C GLU A 726 16.44 -1.59 -37.24
N GLY A 727 16.97 -2.05 -36.10
CA GLY A 727 16.30 -3.01 -35.24
C GLY A 727 14.99 -2.46 -34.67
N ILE A 728 15.01 -1.22 -34.16
CA ILE A 728 13.80 -0.56 -33.66
C ILE A 728 12.80 -0.28 -34.80
N ARG A 729 13.28 0.13 -35.98
CA ARG A 729 12.43 0.30 -37.16
C ARG A 729 11.66 -0.99 -37.45
N ALA A 730 12.38 -2.09 -37.63
CA ALA A 730 11.80 -3.39 -37.98
C ALA A 730 10.86 -3.94 -36.88
N ALA A 731 11.21 -3.78 -35.60
CA ALA A 731 10.47 -4.38 -34.50
C ALA A 731 9.27 -3.55 -34.01
N LEU A 732 9.39 -2.22 -33.93
CA LEU A 732 8.44 -1.36 -33.19
C LEU A 732 7.83 -0.22 -34.01
N VAL A 733 8.47 0.20 -35.10
CA VAL A 733 7.98 1.28 -35.98
C VAL A 733 7.18 0.69 -37.14
N ASP A 734 7.86 -0.01 -38.04
CA ASP A 734 7.27 -0.61 -39.25
C ASP A 734 6.66 -1.98 -38.95
N LYS A 735 7.22 -2.68 -37.95
CA LYS A 735 6.73 -3.99 -37.47
C LYS A 735 6.73 -5.06 -38.57
N ASP A 736 7.67 -4.98 -39.51
CA ASP A 736 7.87 -6.01 -40.55
C ASP A 736 8.62 -7.24 -40.02
N GLY A 737 9.38 -7.09 -38.92
CA GLY A 737 10.20 -8.15 -38.35
C GLY A 737 11.41 -8.53 -39.21
N GLU A 738 11.79 -7.70 -40.18
CA GLU A 738 12.86 -7.96 -41.16
C GLU A 738 13.93 -6.86 -41.11
N PRO A 739 14.79 -6.84 -40.08
CA PRO A 739 15.87 -5.87 -39.98
C PRO A 739 16.97 -6.14 -41.03
N LYS A 740 17.50 -5.06 -41.61
CA LYS A 740 18.61 -5.07 -42.57
C LYS A 740 19.90 -4.61 -41.92
N TRP A 741 20.54 -5.52 -41.21
CA TRP A 741 21.77 -5.26 -40.46
C TRP A 741 22.91 -4.76 -41.35
N SER A 742 23.73 -3.88 -40.79
CA SER A 742 24.93 -3.33 -41.42
C SER A 742 26.03 -3.21 -40.37
N PRO A 743 27.02 -4.12 -40.35
CA PRO A 743 27.33 -5.14 -41.36
C PRO A 743 26.35 -6.32 -41.44
N VAL A 744 26.32 -7.02 -42.59
CA VAL A 744 25.32 -8.06 -42.88
C VAL A 744 25.69 -9.40 -42.26
N SER A 745 26.99 -9.69 -42.14
CA SER A 745 27.49 -10.96 -41.59
C SER A 745 28.52 -10.75 -40.50
N LEU A 746 28.78 -11.81 -39.72
CA LEU A 746 29.76 -11.76 -38.62
C LEU A 746 31.17 -11.48 -39.11
N GLU A 747 31.53 -12.02 -40.28
CA GLU A 747 32.87 -11.88 -40.87
C GLU A 747 33.19 -10.41 -41.23
N GLU A 748 32.17 -9.61 -41.52
CA GLU A 748 32.32 -8.19 -41.85
C GLU A 748 32.49 -7.31 -40.59
N VAL A 749 32.12 -7.83 -39.40
CA VAL A 749 32.33 -7.14 -38.13
C VAL A 749 33.77 -7.37 -37.66
N SER A 750 34.65 -6.44 -38.03
CA SER A 750 36.06 -6.43 -37.64
C SER A 750 36.27 -6.20 -36.14
N ILE A 751 37.46 -6.54 -35.63
CA ILE A 751 37.82 -6.29 -34.23
C ILE A 751 37.83 -4.79 -33.91
N ASP A 752 38.24 -3.95 -34.85
CA ASP A 752 38.25 -2.48 -34.69
C ASP A 752 36.83 -1.93 -34.53
N ILE A 753 35.84 -2.51 -35.24
CA ILE A 753 34.43 -2.16 -35.04
C ILE A 753 34.03 -2.50 -33.61
N VAL A 754 34.36 -3.69 -33.10
CA VAL A 754 34.02 -4.10 -31.73
C VAL A 754 34.69 -3.20 -30.71
N GLU A 755 36.00 -2.92 -30.83
CA GLU A 755 36.73 -2.06 -29.89
C GLU A 755 36.16 -0.64 -29.83
N SER A 756 35.66 -0.11 -30.95
CA SER A 756 35.07 1.24 -30.99
C SER A 756 33.84 1.44 -30.09
N TYR A 757 33.20 0.35 -29.65
CA TYR A 757 32.08 0.40 -28.69
C TYR A 757 32.54 0.54 -27.23
N PHE A 758 33.82 0.32 -26.95
CA PHE A 758 34.39 0.37 -25.60
C PHE A 758 35.32 1.58 -25.39
N GLU A 759 35.49 2.41 -26.40
CA GLU A 759 36.28 3.64 -26.33
C GLU A 759 35.76 4.58 -25.23
N ASP A 760 36.69 5.29 -24.60
CA ASP A 760 36.40 6.26 -23.54
C ASP A 760 35.65 7.48 -24.11
N LEU A 761 34.66 7.98 -23.37
CA LEU A 761 33.84 9.11 -23.80
C LEU A 761 34.40 10.48 -23.36
N GLY A 762 35.57 10.52 -22.72
CA GLY A 762 36.19 11.75 -22.25
C GLY A 762 35.33 12.45 -21.19
N GLU A 763 34.95 13.70 -21.43
CA GLU A 763 34.13 14.48 -20.49
C GLU A 763 32.69 13.96 -20.36
N ASP A 764 32.21 13.18 -21.33
CA ASP A 764 30.84 12.63 -21.35
C ASP A 764 30.71 11.28 -20.63
N GLU A 765 31.78 10.78 -20.01
CA GLU A 765 31.79 9.49 -19.31
C GLU A 765 30.73 9.40 -18.20
N LEU A 766 30.22 8.18 -17.94
CA LEU A 766 29.32 7.95 -16.82
C LEU A 766 30.12 7.71 -15.54
N HIS A 767 30.05 8.67 -14.62
CA HIS A 767 30.64 8.53 -13.29
C HIS A 767 29.58 8.10 -12.26
N LEU A 768 29.85 6.99 -11.59
CA LEU A 768 29.03 6.42 -10.52
C LEU A 768 29.91 6.16 -9.29
N ASP A 769 29.35 6.29 -8.09
CA ASP A 769 30.12 6.13 -6.86
C ASP A 769 30.63 4.70 -6.69
N THR A 770 31.92 4.56 -6.36
CA THR A 770 32.57 3.26 -6.17
C THR A 770 32.27 2.71 -4.77
N VAL A 771 31.01 2.36 -4.50
CA VAL A 771 30.66 1.60 -3.30
C VAL A 771 30.85 0.11 -3.61
N THR A 772 31.83 -0.53 -2.97
CA THR A 772 32.05 -1.98 -3.08
C THR A 772 30.85 -2.74 -2.51
N SER A 773 29.94 -3.20 -3.37
CA SER A 773 28.88 -4.15 -3.00
C SER A 773 29.50 -5.51 -2.66
N SER A 774 29.45 -5.91 -1.40
CA SER A 774 29.87 -7.24 -0.94
C SER A 774 28.74 -8.28 -0.95
N LYS A 775 27.68 -8.07 -1.73
CA LYS A 775 26.46 -8.92 -1.67
C LYS A 775 25.84 -9.14 -3.06
N LEU A 776 26.38 -10.09 -3.82
CA LEU A 776 25.71 -10.81 -4.92
C LEU A 776 26.08 -12.29 -4.88
#